data_AF-A0A8I3PWE5-F1
#
_entry.id   AF-A0A8I3PWE5-F1
#
_cell.length_a   1.000
_cell.length_b   1.000
_cell.length_c   1.000
_cell.angle_alpha   90.00
_cell.angle_beta   90.00
_cell.angle_gamma   90.00
#
_symmetry.space_group_name_H-M   'P 1'
#
loop_
_entity.id
_entity.type
_entity.pdbx_description
1 polymer ?
#
loop_
_entity_poly.entity_id
_entity_poly.type
_entity_poly.pdbx_seq_one_letter_code
_entity_poly.pdbx_strand_id
1 'polypeptide(L)'
;MAESAFAERSDGGEEKVSGAEVIAQALKTQDVEYVFGIVGIPVTEIAVAAQKLGIRYVGMRNEQAACYAASAVGYLTGRPGVCLVVSGPGLIHALGGMANANVNCWPLIVIGGSSERRQETMGAFQEFPQVEACRLYCKFSARPSSIETIPSIIEKAVRSSIYGRPGPCYVDIPADFVNFQVNVNSIKYVECCLPPPVSMAETSAVYMAASVLRNAKRPLLIIGKGAAYSRAEEAIRKLVGQCKLPFLPTPMGKGVVPDNHPNCVSAARSRALQFADVIVLFGARLNWILHFGLPPRYQPDVKFIQIDICAEELGNNVKPAVSLLGDINAVTKQLLEQFDKTPWQYPPESSWWQTLREKMESNEAASKELASQKSLPMNYYTVFYQVQEQLPRDCFVVSEGANTMDIGRTVIQNYLPRHRLDAGTFGTMGVGLGFAIAAAIVARDRNPGKRVICVEGDSAFGFSGMEVETICRYNLPIVLLVVNNNGIYQGFDADSWKEMLKFGDATEVAPPVCLLPNSHYEQVMTAFGGKGYFVQTPEELQKSLRESLADTTKPSLINIMIEPQATRKAQEEQKMTKSPYKEFLSLQGLNVFPEGCNVREESLAFLSWPLCLWTPAIKALPGLDQKKRGSHRACCLLTPPPPPLFPPPFFRGGRSLLLSPDMKNLILELETTQSSCAQGSLGSPGPPGPQGPPGLPGKIGPKGEKGELGLPGRKGRPGPPGVPGMPGPVGPEGPRGEKGDLGVMGLPGSRGPMGFKGYPGSRGEKGSRGERGDLGPKGEKGFPGFPGMLGQKGEMGPKGEPGITGHRGPRGRPGKRGKP
;
A
#
# COMPACT_ATOMS: atom_id res chain seq x y z
N MET A 1 63.07 43.86 -30.44
CA MET A 1 62.19 44.41 -29.38
C MET A 1 60.84 44.61 -30.05
N ALA A 2 59.83 43.76 -29.90
CA ALA A 2 59.26 43.09 -28.72
C ALA A 2 58.30 43.99 -27.93
N GLU A 3 57.00 43.84 -28.23
CA GLU A 3 55.81 44.23 -27.44
C GLU A 3 54.63 43.51 -28.13
N SER A 4 54.47 42.20 -27.91
CA SER A 4 53.57 41.62 -26.90
C SER A 4 52.10 41.96 -27.11
N ALA A 5 51.49 41.36 -28.14
CA ALA A 5 50.05 41.19 -28.18
C ALA A 5 49.62 40.29 -27.00
N PHE A 6 49.04 40.89 -25.96
CA PHE A 6 48.29 40.15 -24.96
C PHE A 6 47.01 39.63 -25.61
N ALA A 7 47.07 38.40 -26.12
CA ALA A 7 45.87 37.63 -26.37
C ALA A 7 45.22 37.36 -25.02
N GLU A 8 44.09 38.01 -24.75
CA GLU A 8 43.17 37.57 -23.70
C GLU A 8 42.75 36.13 -24.03
N ARG A 9 43.37 35.16 -23.37
CA ARG A 9 42.75 33.86 -23.19
C ARG A 9 41.52 34.11 -22.33
N SER A 10 40.37 34.22 -22.98
CA SER A 10 39.10 33.94 -22.34
C SER A 10 39.21 32.53 -21.77
N ASP A 11 39.40 32.44 -20.46
CA ASP A 11 39.47 31.15 -19.77
C ASP A 11 38.10 30.50 -19.96
N GLY A 12 38.07 29.43 -20.79
CA GLY A 12 36.86 28.78 -21.26
C GLY A 12 36.25 27.92 -20.15
N GLY A 13 35.87 28.57 -19.05
CA GLY A 13 35.26 27.94 -17.89
C GLY A 13 34.00 27.21 -18.32
N GLU A 14 34.09 25.88 -18.38
CA GLU A 14 32.97 25.02 -18.75
C GLU A 14 31.76 25.36 -17.87
N GLU A 15 30.63 25.70 -18.50
CA GLU A 15 29.41 26.05 -17.78
C GLU A 15 28.98 24.87 -16.89
N LYS A 16 28.70 25.14 -15.61
CA LYS A 16 28.39 24.11 -14.61
C LYS A 16 26.97 24.24 -14.09
N VAL A 17 26.34 23.08 -13.89
CA VAL A 17 24.99 22.95 -13.34
C VAL A 17 25.01 22.01 -12.14
N SER A 18 24.23 22.32 -11.09
CA SER A 18 24.08 21.42 -9.95
C SER A 18 23.17 20.24 -10.28
N GLY A 19 23.38 19.09 -9.63
CA GLY A 19 22.47 17.96 -9.82
C GLY A 19 21.04 18.25 -9.38
N ALA A 20 20.82 19.14 -8.41
CA ALA A 20 19.49 19.66 -8.07
C ALA A 20 18.76 20.30 -9.27
N GLU A 21 19.47 21.12 -10.05
CA GLU A 21 18.95 21.76 -11.26
C GLU A 21 18.74 20.74 -12.39
N VAL A 22 19.63 19.74 -12.52
CA VAL A 22 19.44 18.62 -13.47
C VAL A 22 18.18 17.81 -13.15
N ILE A 23 17.91 17.52 -11.87
CA ILE A 23 16.69 16.82 -11.42
C ILE A 23 15.45 17.65 -11.76
N ALA A 24 15.45 18.94 -11.39
CA ALA A 24 14.33 19.84 -11.65
C ALA A 24 14.04 19.99 -13.15
N GLN A 25 15.08 20.16 -13.97
CA GLN A 25 14.94 20.29 -15.42
C GLN A 25 14.51 18.97 -16.07
N ALA A 26 14.98 17.81 -15.58
CA ALA A 26 14.49 16.51 -16.03
C ALA A 26 13.00 16.31 -15.72
N LEU A 27 12.54 16.68 -14.52
CA LEU A 27 11.10 16.66 -14.16
C LEU A 27 10.29 17.60 -15.07
N LYS A 28 10.77 18.82 -15.29
CA LYS A 28 10.13 19.78 -16.20
C LYS A 28 10.01 19.24 -17.62
N THR A 29 11.07 18.59 -18.11
CA THR A 29 11.11 17.97 -19.45
C THR A 29 10.12 16.80 -19.58
N GLN A 30 9.82 16.11 -18.47
CA GLN A 30 8.83 15.03 -18.42
C GLN A 30 7.40 15.48 -18.10
N ASP A 31 7.10 16.78 -18.26
CA ASP A 31 5.77 17.37 -18.05
C ASP A 31 5.22 17.18 -16.63
N VAL A 32 6.11 17.29 -15.63
CA VAL A 32 5.74 17.30 -14.21
C VAL A 32 5.41 18.72 -13.77
N GLU A 33 4.15 18.95 -13.39
CA GLU A 33 3.63 20.25 -12.93
C GLU A 33 3.68 20.44 -11.40
N TYR A 34 3.59 19.36 -10.62
CA TYR A 34 3.38 19.42 -9.16
C TYR A 34 4.34 18.51 -8.38
N VAL A 35 4.97 19.08 -7.36
CA VAL A 35 5.78 18.38 -6.35
C VAL A 35 5.16 18.65 -4.98
N PHE A 36 4.81 17.61 -4.26
CA PHE A 36 4.40 17.67 -2.85
C PHE A 36 5.55 17.11 -2.02
N GLY A 37 5.77 17.57 -0.79
CA GLY A 37 6.83 16.99 0.01
C GLY A 37 7.14 17.68 1.31
N ILE A 38 8.24 17.26 1.91
CA ILE A 38 8.89 17.95 3.04
C ILE A 38 10.37 18.07 2.71
N VAL A 39 10.90 19.30 2.81
CA VAL A 39 12.31 19.61 2.57
C VAL A 39 13.14 19.48 3.84
N GLY A 40 14.45 19.36 3.63
CA GLY A 40 15.46 19.09 4.63
C GLY A 40 16.67 18.50 3.92
N ILE A 41 17.69 18.08 4.67
CA ILE A 41 18.86 17.43 4.07
C ILE A 41 18.41 16.12 3.38
N PRO A 42 18.78 15.83 2.12
CA PRO A 42 19.55 16.66 1.17
C PRO A 42 18.71 17.27 0.03
N VAL A 43 17.39 17.42 0.16
CA VAL A 43 16.47 17.68 -0.98
C VAL A 43 15.95 19.12 -1.11
N THR A 44 16.33 20.04 -0.21
CA THR A 44 15.88 21.45 -0.22
C THR A 44 16.17 22.13 -1.56
N GLU A 45 17.37 21.91 -2.09
CA GLU A 45 17.88 22.50 -3.33
C GLU A 45 17.08 22.03 -4.55
N ILE A 46 16.60 20.78 -4.54
CA ILE A 46 15.73 20.22 -5.59
C ILE A 46 14.38 20.97 -5.61
N ALA A 47 13.78 21.22 -4.45
CA ALA A 47 12.52 21.96 -4.36
C ALA A 47 12.67 23.41 -4.85
N VAL A 48 13.77 24.08 -4.47
CA VAL A 48 14.08 25.44 -4.93
C VAL A 48 14.31 25.48 -6.45
N ALA A 49 15.07 24.53 -7.00
CA ALA A 49 15.29 24.44 -8.44
C ALA A 49 13.98 24.15 -9.21
N ALA A 50 13.12 23.27 -8.68
CA ALA A 50 11.81 22.98 -9.25
C ALA A 50 10.91 24.24 -9.31
N GLN A 51 10.88 25.03 -8.23
CA GLN A 51 10.14 26.30 -8.20
C GLN A 51 10.66 27.32 -9.22
N LYS A 52 12.00 27.44 -9.41
CA LYS A 52 12.60 28.31 -10.43
C LYS A 52 12.14 27.96 -11.86
N LEU A 53 11.85 26.69 -12.14
CA LEU A 53 11.32 26.20 -13.42
C LEU A 53 9.78 26.22 -13.52
N GLY A 54 9.11 26.85 -12.56
CA GLY A 54 7.65 26.96 -12.50
C GLY A 54 6.94 25.65 -12.17
N ILE A 55 7.62 24.65 -11.59
CA ILE A 55 6.98 23.48 -11.00
C ILE A 55 6.44 23.90 -9.63
N ARG A 56 5.18 23.57 -9.33
CA ARG A 56 4.57 23.94 -8.05
C ARG A 56 5.04 23.02 -6.95
N TYR A 57 5.92 23.52 -6.08
CA TYR A 57 6.25 22.87 -4.82
C TYR A 57 5.19 23.18 -3.75
N VAL A 58 4.68 22.13 -3.11
CA VAL A 58 3.67 22.14 -2.06
C VAL A 58 4.26 21.46 -0.83
N GLY A 59 4.81 22.26 0.08
CA GLY A 59 5.30 21.79 1.38
C GLY A 59 4.14 21.33 2.26
N MET A 60 4.19 20.10 2.72
CA MET A 60 3.17 19.44 3.53
C MET A 60 3.65 19.33 4.99
N ARG A 61 2.85 18.74 5.88
CA ARG A 61 3.19 18.50 7.30
C ARG A 61 3.54 17.06 7.62
N ASN A 62 3.14 16.11 6.78
CA ASN A 62 3.66 14.74 6.81
C ASN A 62 3.96 14.22 5.38
N GLU A 63 5.07 13.49 5.19
CA GLU A 63 5.44 12.93 3.89
C GLU A 63 4.43 11.88 3.39
N GLN A 64 3.70 11.20 4.28
CA GLN A 64 2.61 10.31 3.90
C GLN A 64 1.48 11.08 3.21
N ALA A 65 1.08 12.23 3.77
CA ALA A 65 0.07 13.11 3.19
C ALA A 65 0.55 13.75 1.87
N ALA A 66 1.84 14.10 1.76
CA ALA A 66 2.45 14.51 0.50
C ALA A 66 2.36 13.41 -0.57
N CYS A 67 2.64 12.17 -0.17
CA CYS A 67 2.59 11.00 -1.05
C CYS A 67 1.16 10.71 -1.52
N TYR A 68 0.16 10.84 -0.63
CA TYR A 68 -1.26 10.81 -1.00
C TYR A 68 -1.61 11.91 -2.01
N ALA A 69 -1.25 13.17 -1.74
CA ALA A 69 -1.52 14.31 -2.61
C ALA A 69 -0.92 14.12 -4.02
N ALA A 70 0.35 13.73 -4.09
CA ALA A 70 1.04 13.45 -5.36
C ALA A 70 0.37 12.31 -6.15
N SER A 71 -0.10 11.25 -5.47
CA SER A 71 -0.83 10.15 -6.12
C SER A 71 -2.21 10.56 -6.65
N ALA A 72 -2.90 11.47 -5.96
CA ALA A 72 -4.18 12.01 -6.40
C ALA A 72 -4.03 12.89 -7.65
N VAL A 73 -2.98 13.72 -7.74
CA VAL A 73 -2.62 14.41 -9.00
C VAL A 73 -2.43 13.40 -10.14
N GLY A 74 -1.78 12.28 -9.86
CA GLY A 74 -1.64 11.15 -10.78
C GLY A 74 -2.97 10.66 -11.37
N TYR A 75 -3.94 10.37 -10.50
CA TYR A 75 -5.27 9.93 -10.89
C TYR A 75 -6.08 10.99 -11.63
N LEU A 76 -6.03 12.25 -11.16
CA LEU A 76 -6.80 13.36 -11.73
C LEU A 76 -6.31 13.79 -13.11
N THR A 77 -4.99 13.83 -13.32
CA THR A 77 -4.37 14.39 -14.53
C THR A 77 -3.94 13.34 -15.55
N GLY A 78 -3.57 12.13 -15.11
CA GLY A 78 -2.95 11.09 -15.96
C GLY A 78 -1.42 11.20 -16.06
N ARG A 79 -0.81 12.33 -15.65
CA ARG A 79 0.64 12.47 -15.43
C ARG A 79 0.95 12.34 -13.93
N PRO A 80 2.07 11.73 -13.53
CA PRO A 80 2.36 11.55 -12.11
C PRO A 80 2.62 12.88 -11.41
N GLY A 81 2.06 13.05 -10.20
CA GLY A 81 2.63 13.99 -9.24
C GLY A 81 3.92 13.42 -8.65
N VAL A 82 4.79 14.30 -8.15
CA VAL A 82 6.01 13.91 -7.41
C VAL A 82 5.79 14.07 -5.91
N CYS A 83 6.20 13.07 -5.13
CA CYS A 83 6.46 13.21 -3.70
C CYS A 83 7.97 13.36 -3.49
N LEU A 84 8.43 14.48 -2.93
CA LEU A 84 9.83 14.76 -2.61
C LEU A 84 10.06 14.61 -1.11
N VAL A 85 10.98 13.73 -0.72
CA VAL A 85 11.22 13.38 0.69
C VAL A 85 12.70 13.34 1.03
N VAL A 86 13.01 13.65 2.30
CA VAL A 86 14.34 13.45 2.88
C VAL A 86 14.69 11.96 3.04
N SER A 87 15.95 11.70 3.37
CA SER A 87 16.47 10.36 3.65
C SER A 87 15.78 9.64 4.81
N GLY A 88 15.96 8.32 4.87
CA GLY A 88 15.58 7.44 5.98
C GLY A 88 14.14 7.66 6.47
N PRO A 89 13.93 8.33 7.62
CA PRO A 89 12.59 8.58 8.18
C PRO A 89 11.59 9.21 7.20
N GLY A 90 12.00 10.19 6.38
CA GLY A 90 11.08 10.86 5.44
C GLY A 90 10.53 9.90 4.39
N LEU A 91 11.40 9.04 3.85
CA LEU A 91 10.97 7.95 2.97
C LEU A 91 10.08 6.93 3.69
N ILE A 92 10.43 6.54 4.92
CA ILE A 92 9.65 5.57 5.71
C ILE A 92 8.21 6.06 5.92
N HIS A 93 7.99 7.35 6.21
CA HIS A 93 6.66 7.95 6.27
C HIS A 93 5.91 7.85 4.92
N ALA A 94 6.60 8.12 3.80
CA ALA A 94 6.01 8.06 2.46
C ALA A 94 5.68 6.63 1.97
N LEU A 95 6.28 5.57 2.54
CA LEU A 95 5.99 4.17 2.15
C LEU A 95 4.51 3.82 2.26
N GLY A 96 3.78 4.35 3.26
CA GLY A 96 2.34 4.15 3.39
C GLY A 96 1.56 4.72 2.20
N GLY A 97 1.95 5.92 1.74
CA GLY A 97 1.41 6.55 0.54
C GLY A 97 1.76 5.80 -0.74
N MET A 98 2.98 5.26 -0.85
CA MET A 98 3.39 4.42 -1.98
C MET A 98 2.56 3.13 -2.05
N ALA A 99 2.38 2.44 -0.92
CA ALA A 99 1.54 1.26 -0.84
C ALA A 99 0.09 1.56 -1.27
N ASN A 100 -0.49 2.66 -0.78
CA ASN A 100 -1.82 3.11 -1.18
C ASN A 100 -1.91 3.42 -2.70
N ALA A 101 -0.94 4.13 -3.26
CA ALA A 101 -0.88 4.44 -4.70
C ALA A 101 -0.75 3.18 -5.56
N ASN A 102 0.06 2.21 -5.12
CA ASN A 102 0.25 0.93 -5.80
C ASN A 102 -1.05 0.11 -5.81
N VAL A 103 -1.68 -0.07 -4.64
CA VAL A 103 -2.94 -0.81 -4.50
C VAL A 103 -4.08 -0.11 -5.25
N ASN A 104 -4.09 1.23 -5.32
CA ASN A 104 -5.06 1.98 -6.13
C ASN A 104 -4.74 2.05 -7.62
N CYS A 105 -3.52 1.68 -8.03
CA CYS A 105 -3.01 1.72 -9.40
C CYS A 105 -2.95 3.15 -9.96
N TRP A 106 -2.35 4.08 -9.21
CA TRP A 106 -2.21 5.49 -9.59
C TRP A 106 -0.76 5.85 -9.88
N PRO A 107 -0.48 6.67 -10.93
CA PRO A 107 0.87 7.07 -11.26
C PRO A 107 1.40 8.07 -10.23
N LEU A 108 2.59 7.79 -9.70
CA LEU A 108 3.26 8.59 -8.68
C LEU A 108 4.77 8.43 -8.87
N ILE A 109 5.54 9.50 -8.76
CA ILE A 109 6.99 9.42 -8.58
C ILE A 109 7.31 9.80 -7.14
N VAL A 110 8.10 8.99 -6.44
CA VAL A 110 8.71 9.38 -5.16
C VAL A 110 10.19 9.59 -5.39
N ILE A 111 10.68 10.78 -5.06
CA ILE A 111 12.10 11.12 -5.07
C ILE A 111 12.55 11.21 -3.63
N GLY A 112 13.39 10.26 -3.21
CA GLY A 112 14.00 10.29 -1.89
C GLY A 112 15.44 10.74 -1.98
N GLY A 113 15.80 11.76 -1.21
CA GLY A 113 17.21 12.01 -0.92
C GLY A 113 17.82 10.83 -0.17
N SER A 114 19.09 10.50 -0.37
CA SER A 114 19.81 9.50 0.43
C SER A 114 21.10 10.08 1.01
N SER A 115 21.69 9.40 1.99
CA SER A 115 23.04 9.70 2.48
C SER A 115 24.07 9.69 1.32
N GLU A 116 25.21 10.38 1.52
CA GLU A 116 26.31 10.38 0.53
C GLU A 116 26.83 8.95 0.27
N ARG A 117 27.07 8.61 -1.00
CA ARG A 117 27.48 7.24 -1.40
C ARG A 117 28.77 6.76 -0.72
N ARG A 118 29.71 7.66 -0.43
CA ARG A 118 30.98 7.34 0.25
C ARG A 118 30.83 6.99 1.74
N GLN A 119 29.65 7.20 2.32
CA GLN A 119 29.36 6.95 3.74
C GLN A 119 28.48 5.70 3.94
N GLU A 120 28.10 5.01 2.86
CA GLU A 120 27.28 3.79 2.95
C GLU A 120 27.97 2.71 3.80
N THR A 121 27.18 2.01 4.61
CA THR A 121 27.59 1.03 5.63
C THR A 121 28.39 1.58 6.81
N MET A 122 28.59 2.90 6.90
CA MET A 122 29.31 3.55 8.00
C MET A 122 28.41 4.05 9.14
N GLY A 123 27.08 3.95 9.00
CA GLY A 123 26.13 4.58 9.93
C GLY A 123 25.93 6.05 9.61
N ALA A 124 25.83 6.39 8.32
CA ALA A 124 25.66 7.75 7.84
C ALA A 124 24.37 8.39 8.37
N PHE A 125 24.29 9.73 8.30
CA PHE A 125 23.08 10.45 8.68
C PHE A 125 21.87 9.94 7.86
N GLN A 126 20.86 9.44 8.58
CA GLN A 126 19.64 8.84 8.02
C GLN A 126 19.89 7.69 7.02
N GLU A 127 20.98 6.93 7.19
CA GLU A 127 21.28 5.77 6.34
C GLU A 127 20.16 4.73 6.36
N PHE A 128 19.67 4.34 5.18
CA PHE A 128 18.63 3.33 5.00
C PHE A 128 18.77 2.67 3.62
N PRO A 129 18.46 1.37 3.44
CA PRO A 129 18.46 0.69 2.14
C PRO A 129 17.21 1.08 1.33
N GLN A 130 17.16 2.35 0.92
CA GLN A 130 15.99 3.03 0.35
C GLN A 130 15.48 2.36 -0.95
N VAL A 131 16.38 2.04 -1.87
CA VAL A 131 16.05 1.38 -3.15
C VAL A 131 15.41 0.01 -2.91
N GLU A 132 16.03 -0.82 -2.06
CA GLU A 132 15.56 -2.16 -1.68
C GLU A 132 14.19 -2.10 -1.00
N ALA A 133 14.03 -1.23 0.00
CA ALA A 133 12.79 -1.07 0.75
C ALA A 133 11.61 -0.65 -0.14
N CYS A 134 11.86 0.19 -1.15
CA CYS A 134 10.82 0.65 -2.07
C CYS A 134 10.35 -0.43 -3.06
N ARG A 135 11.15 -1.46 -3.37
CA ARG A 135 10.83 -2.46 -4.44
C ARG A 135 9.48 -3.16 -4.25
N LEU A 136 8.99 -3.32 -3.02
CA LEU A 136 7.70 -3.96 -2.73
C LEU A 136 6.49 -3.06 -3.02
N TYR A 137 6.70 -1.75 -3.09
CA TYR A 137 5.64 -0.74 -3.13
C TYR A 137 5.60 0.05 -4.44
N CYS A 138 6.38 -0.34 -5.45
CA CYS A 138 6.48 0.40 -6.71
C CYS A 138 6.80 -0.49 -7.91
N LYS A 139 6.54 0.02 -9.13
CA LYS A 139 6.81 -0.65 -10.41
C LYS A 139 8.25 -0.54 -10.86
N PHE A 140 8.97 0.47 -10.35
CA PHE A 140 10.36 0.77 -10.68
C PHE A 140 11.00 1.44 -9.46
N SER A 141 12.17 0.95 -9.04
CA SER A 141 12.97 1.51 -7.96
C SER A 141 14.43 1.52 -8.41
N ALA A 142 15.07 2.68 -8.46
CA ALA A 142 16.45 2.81 -8.91
C ALA A 142 17.17 4.02 -8.30
N ARG A 143 18.51 3.91 -8.25
CA ARG A 143 19.44 5.01 -8.04
C ARG A 143 20.18 5.29 -9.36
N PRO A 144 20.34 6.54 -9.82
CA PRO A 144 21.23 6.88 -10.93
C PRO A 144 22.69 6.49 -10.63
N SER A 145 23.51 6.22 -11.65
CA SER A 145 24.94 5.92 -11.46
C SER A 145 25.82 7.17 -11.45
N SER A 146 25.33 8.26 -12.05
CA SER A 146 25.94 9.59 -12.09
C SER A 146 24.88 10.67 -12.30
N ILE A 147 25.24 11.95 -12.15
CA ILE A 147 24.33 13.09 -12.39
C ILE A 147 23.88 13.11 -13.86
N GLU A 148 24.76 12.79 -14.81
CA GLU A 148 24.47 12.66 -16.24
C GLU A 148 23.35 11.65 -16.54
N THR A 149 23.18 10.62 -15.70
CA THR A 149 22.15 9.60 -15.89
C THR A 149 20.77 9.97 -15.32
N ILE A 150 20.69 11.01 -14.48
CA ILE A 150 19.44 11.46 -13.82
C ILE A 150 18.29 11.66 -14.82
N PRO A 151 18.44 12.36 -15.97
CA PRO A 151 17.33 12.58 -16.89
C PRO A 151 16.73 11.28 -17.45
N SER A 152 17.57 10.29 -17.76
CA SER A 152 17.12 8.99 -18.27
C SER A 152 16.42 8.13 -17.21
N ILE A 153 16.83 8.22 -15.94
CA ILE A 153 16.19 7.51 -14.83
C ILE A 153 14.83 8.16 -14.51
N ILE A 154 14.74 9.49 -14.53
CA ILE A 154 13.48 10.23 -14.31
C ILE A 154 12.49 9.94 -15.44
N GLU A 155 12.91 9.99 -16.71
CA GLU A 155 12.06 9.60 -17.85
C GLU A 155 11.53 8.17 -17.69
N LYS A 156 12.42 7.21 -17.38
CA LYS A 156 12.04 5.81 -17.18
C LYS A 156 11.08 5.65 -16.01
N ALA A 157 11.24 6.40 -14.93
CA ALA A 157 10.33 6.39 -13.78
C ALA A 157 8.95 6.96 -14.15
N VAL A 158 8.90 8.10 -14.85
CA VAL A 158 7.65 8.69 -15.37
C VAL A 158 6.95 7.71 -16.29
N ARG A 159 7.62 7.20 -17.33
CA ARG A 159 7.07 6.21 -18.27
C ARG A 159 6.54 4.96 -17.55
N SER A 160 7.33 4.40 -16.63
CA SER A 160 6.95 3.21 -15.85
C SER A 160 5.74 3.47 -14.95
N SER A 161 5.56 4.69 -14.45
CA SER A 161 4.40 5.03 -13.60
C SER A 161 3.07 5.03 -14.37
N ILE A 162 3.07 5.42 -15.64
CA ILE A 162 1.84 5.57 -16.47
C ILE A 162 1.60 4.44 -17.50
N TYR A 163 2.60 3.65 -17.88
CA TYR A 163 2.43 2.58 -18.89
C TYR A 163 1.82 1.29 -18.31
N GLY A 164 0.89 0.67 -19.05
CA GLY A 164 0.14 -0.50 -18.60
C GLY A 164 -0.79 -0.16 -17.43
N ARG A 165 -0.93 -1.06 -16.45
CA ARG A 165 -1.59 -0.72 -15.18
C ARG A 165 -0.75 0.33 -14.45
N PRO A 166 -1.25 1.55 -14.16
CA PRO A 166 -0.44 2.61 -13.56
C PRO A 166 -0.04 2.28 -12.12
N GLY A 167 0.99 2.95 -11.62
CA GLY A 167 1.46 2.75 -10.25
C GLY A 167 2.65 3.65 -9.88
N PRO A 168 3.06 3.64 -8.61
CA PRO A 168 4.19 4.43 -8.13
C PRO A 168 5.53 3.91 -8.66
N CYS A 169 6.50 4.81 -8.75
CA CYS A 169 7.92 4.56 -9.02
C CYS A 169 8.79 5.34 -8.03
N TYR A 170 9.97 4.82 -7.71
CA TYR A 170 10.92 5.41 -6.77
C TYR A 170 12.24 5.76 -7.48
N VAL A 171 12.77 6.96 -7.20
CA VAL A 171 14.09 7.41 -7.61
C VAL A 171 14.88 7.87 -6.39
N ASP A 172 16.01 7.21 -6.15
CA ASP A 172 16.92 7.51 -5.05
C ASP A 172 18.00 8.51 -5.49
N ILE A 173 18.18 9.60 -4.76
CA ILE A 173 19.12 10.67 -5.08
C ILE A 173 20.08 10.89 -3.90
N PRO A 174 21.33 10.41 -3.98
CA PRO A 174 22.34 10.67 -2.96
C PRO A 174 22.64 12.16 -2.74
N ALA A 175 22.97 12.53 -1.51
CA ALA A 175 23.30 13.90 -1.13
C ALA A 175 24.46 14.51 -1.96
N ASP A 176 25.44 13.69 -2.34
CA ASP A 176 26.51 14.11 -3.25
C ASP A 176 25.99 14.41 -4.67
N PHE A 177 24.95 13.73 -5.12
CA PHE A 177 24.31 14.02 -6.41
C PHE A 177 23.39 15.24 -6.40
N VAL A 178 22.89 15.70 -5.26
CA VAL A 178 22.15 16.97 -5.21
C VAL A 178 23.10 18.16 -5.34
N ASN A 179 24.20 18.10 -4.58
CA ASN A 179 25.08 19.25 -4.35
C ASN A 179 26.24 19.38 -5.35
N PHE A 180 26.71 18.28 -5.95
CA PHE A 180 27.83 18.35 -6.89
C PHE A 180 27.42 19.01 -8.21
N GLN A 181 28.41 19.64 -8.83
CA GLN A 181 28.30 20.31 -10.12
C GLN A 181 28.95 19.48 -11.22
N VAL A 182 28.33 19.48 -12.40
CA VAL A 182 28.85 18.87 -13.63
C VAL A 182 28.76 19.85 -14.79
N ASN A 183 29.56 19.62 -15.84
CA ASN A 183 29.53 20.42 -17.07
C ASN A 183 28.16 20.27 -17.75
N VAL A 184 27.51 21.38 -18.09
CA VAL A 184 26.20 21.40 -18.77
C VAL A 184 26.20 20.53 -20.04
N ASN A 185 27.31 20.51 -20.78
CA ASN A 185 27.47 19.75 -22.02
C ASN A 185 27.58 18.22 -21.81
N SER A 186 27.81 17.73 -20.59
CA SER A 186 27.75 16.28 -20.30
C SER A 186 26.30 15.79 -20.10
N ILE A 187 25.37 16.69 -19.76
CA ILE A 187 23.97 16.37 -19.53
C ILE A 187 23.23 16.18 -20.84
N LYS A 188 22.57 15.02 -20.99
CA LYS A 188 21.64 14.75 -22.09
C LYS A 188 20.25 14.55 -21.53
N TYR A 189 19.43 15.61 -21.60
CA TYR A 189 18.01 15.51 -21.26
C TYR A 189 17.30 14.60 -22.25
N VAL A 190 16.44 13.73 -21.73
CA VAL A 190 15.60 12.83 -22.53
C VAL A 190 14.25 13.50 -22.74
N GLU A 191 13.77 13.51 -23.98
CA GLU A 191 12.46 14.06 -24.36
C GLU A 191 11.31 13.47 -23.54
N CYS A 192 10.22 14.24 -23.40
CA CYS A 192 9.02 13.82 -22.67
C CYS A 192 8.52 12.47 -23.17
N CYS A 193 8.31 11.51 -22.27
CA CYS A 193 7.83 10.20 -22.67
C CYS A 193 6.43 10.31 -23.31
N LEU A 194 6.26 9.59 -24.43
CA LEU A 194 4.99 9.55 -25.17
C LEU A 194 3.83 9.06 -24.27
N PRO A 195 2.57 9.40 -24.59
CA PRO A 195 1.42 8.81 -23.92
C PRO A 195 1.44 7.27 -23.95
N PRO A 196 0.85 6.59 -22.95
CA PRO A 196 0.78 5.13 -22.93
C PRO A 196 0.16 4.57 -24.22
N PRO A 197 0.73 3.51 -24.82
CA PRO A 197 0.18 2.90 -26.03
C PRO A 197 -1.20 2.31 -25.74
N VAL A 198 -2.17 2.65 -26.60
CA VAL A 198 -3.56 2.19 -26.47
C VAL A 198 -3.69 0.79 -27.06
N SER A 199 -4.05 -0.20 -26.22
CA SER A 199 -4.33 -1.57 -26.65
C SER A 199 -5.83 -1.80 -26.87
N MET A 200 -6.16 -2.57 -27.89
CA MET A 200 -7.52 -3.03 -28.21
C MET A 200 -7.68 -4.51 -27.85
N ALA A 201 -8.90 -4.92 -27.54
CA ALA A 201 -9.22 -6.32 -27.31
C ALA A 201 -9.36 -7.09 -28.63
N GLU A 202 -9.17 -8.42 -28.54
CA GLU A 202 -9.34 -9.33 -29.67
C GLU A 202 -10.78 -9.27 -30.21
N THR A 203 -10.93 -9.23 -31.53
CA THR A 203 -12.20 -8.89 -32.19
C THR A 203 -13.27 -9.96 -32.00
N SER A 204 -12.92 -11.25 -32.02
CA SER A 204 -13.86 -12.34 -31.75
C SER A 204 -14.34 -12.30 -30.28
N ALA A 205 -13.47 -11.98 -29.33
CA ALA A 205 -13.84 -11.77 -27.93
C ALA A 205 -14.80 -10.59 -27.76
N VAL A 206 -14.57 -9.46 -28.44
CA VAL A 206 -15.51 -8.31 -28.43
C VAL A 206 -16.88 -8.71 -29.00
N TYR A 207 -16.91 -9.45 -30.11
CA TYR A 207 -18.15 -9.98 -30.69
C TYR A 207 -18.88 -10.92 -29.71
N MET A 208 -18.15 -11.83 -29.07
CA MET A 208 -18.69 -12.74 -28.05
C MET A 208 -19.23 -11.98 -26.83
N ALA A 209 -18.55 -10.94 -26.35
CA ALA A 209 -19.04 -10.08 -25.27
C ALA A 209 -20.36 -9.38 -25.64
N ALA A 210 -20.44 -8.79 -26.84
CA ALA A 210 -21.68 -8.18 -27.32
C ALA A 210 -22.81 -9.22 -27.47
N SER A 211 -22.51 -10.43 -27.96
CA SER A 211 -23.46 -11.54 -28.06
C SER A 211 -23.98 -12.00 -26.69
N VAL A 212 -23.10 -12.21 -25.71
CA VAL A 212 -23.48 -12.58 -24.34
C VAL A 212 -24.35 -11.48 -23.70
N LEU A 213 -24.02 -10.21 -23.90
CA LEU A 213 -24.79 -9.09 -23.35
C LEU A 213 -26.18 -8.93 -24.00
N ARG A 214 -26.31 -9.14 -25.32
CA ARG A 214 -27.63 -9.14 -26.00
C ARG A 214 -28.59 -10.20 -25.49
N ASN A 215 -28.05 -11.34 -25.06
CA ASN A 215 -28.80 -12.49 -24.55
C ASN A 215 -29.03 -12.45 -23.03
N ALA A 216 -28.58 -11.40 -22.34
CA ALA A 216 -28.76 -11.23 -20.90
C ALA A 216 -30.23 -10.95 -20.54
N LYS A 217 -30.77 -11.67 -19.54
CA LYS A 217 -32.13 -11.45 -19.04
C LYS A 217 -32.16 -10.40 -17.92
N ARG A 218 -31.05 -10.24 -17.20
CA ARG A 218 -30.87 -9.31 -16.08
C ARG A 218 -29.45 -8.72 -16.13
N PRO A 219 -29.10 -7.97 -17.19
CA PRO A 219 -27.77 -7.40 -17.33
C PRO A 219 -27.48 -6.35 -16.26
N LEU A 220 -26.19 -6.10 -16.01
CA LEU A 220 -25.68 -5.01 -15.20
C LEU A 220 -24.30 -4.54 -15.71
N LEU A 221 -24.08 -3.23 -15.77
CA LEU A 221 -22.75 -2.66 -15.99
C LEU A 221 -22.14 -2.18 -14.67
N ILE A 222 -20.91 -2.56 -14.34
CA ILE A 222 -20.18 -2.05 -13.18
C ILE A 222 -19.03 -1.16 -13.65
N ILE A 223 -19.05 0.10 -13.20
CA ILE A 223 -18.11 1.13 -13.64
C ILE A 223 -17.04 1.35 -12.57
N GLY A 224 -15.81 0.96 -12.89
CA GLY A 224 -14.66 1.07 -12.00
C GLY A 224 -13.95 2.42 -12.07
N LYS A 225 -13.08 2.70 -11.10
CA LYS A 225 -12.17 3.86 -11.19
C LYS A 225 -11.16 3.75 -12.34
N GLY A 226 -10.92 2.55 -12.87
CA GLY A 226 -10.13 2.36 -14.09
C GLY A 226 -10.79 2.97 -15.33
N ALA A 227 -12.12 2.90 -15.44
CA ALA A 227 -12.89 3.60 -16.48
C ALA A 227 -12.79 5.13 -16.35
N ALA A 228 -12.80 5.64 -15.11
CA ALA A 228 -12.60 7.06 -14.84
C ALA A 228 -11.18 7.52 -15.21
N TYR A 229 -10.15 6.73 -14.90
CA TYR A 229 -8.76 7.05 -15.23
C TYR A 229 -8.47 7.06 -16.74
N SER A 230 -8.93 6.02 -17.46
CA SER A 230 -8.79 5.84 -18.92
C SER A 230 -9.60 6.80 -19.80
N ARG A 231 -10.31 7.77 -19.20
CA ARG A 231 -11.16 8.74 -19.90
C ARG A 231 -12.28 8.10 -20.72
N ALA A 232 -12.84 6.99 -20.23
CA ALA A 232 -13.88 6.21 -20.91
C ALA A 232 -15.31 6.80 -20.74
N GLU A 233 -15.47 7.93 -20.05
CA GLU A 233 -16.80 8.51 -19.75
C GLU A 233 -17.71 8.71 -20.97
N GLU A 234 -17.21 9.22 -22.10
CA GLU A 234 -18.03 9.46 -23.28
C GLU A 234 -18.52 8.14 -23.91
N ALA A 235 -17.61 7.18 -24.07
CA ALA A 235 -17.93 5.88 -24.64
C ALA A 235 -18.90 5.09 -23.74
N ILE A 236 -18.70 5.11 -22.43
CA ILE A 236 -19.59 4.42 -21.47
C ILE A 236 -20.95 5.13 -21.39
N ARG A 237 -21.00 6.47 -21.43
CA ARG A 237 -22.27 7.23 -21.53
C ARG A 237 -23.02 6.90 -22.81
N LYS A 238 -22.35 6.84 -23.97
CA LYS A 238 -22.98 6.38 -25.24
C LYS A 238 -23.52 4.96 -25.08
N LEU A 239 -22.75 4.03 -24.51
CA LEU A 239 -23.15 2.62 -24.36
C LEU A 239 -24.38 2.48 -23.45
N VAL A 240 -24.41 3.14 -22.29
CA VAL A 240 -25.57 3.17 -21.37
C VAL A 240 -26.78 3.79 -22.06
N GLY A 241 -26.60 4.92 -22.75
CA GLY A 241 -27.68 5.66 -23.41
C GLY A 241 -28.26 4.95 -24.64
N GLN A 242 -27.41 4.26 -25.41
CA GLN A 242 -27.77 3.48 -26.60
C GLN A 242 -28.45 2.17 -26.22
N CYS A 243 -27.82 1.37 -25.34
CA CYS A 243 -28.31 0.03 -25.00
C CYS A 243 -29.33 0.02 -23.85
N LYS A 244 -29.67 1.17 -23.23
CA LYS A 244 -30.64 1.31 -22.11
C LYS A 244 -30.35 0.41 -20.90
N LEU A 245 -29.08 0.11 -20.66
CA LEU A 245 -28.63 -0.82 -19.62
C LEU A 245 -28.60 -0.19 -18.22
N PRO A 246 -28.94 -0.93 -17.15
CA PRO A 246 -28.69 -0.51 -15.77
C PRO A 246 -27.18 -0.50 -15.47
N PHE A 247 -26.73 0.46 -14.67
CA PHE A 247 -25.33 0.55 -14.25
C PHE A 247 -25.15 0.84 -12.76
N LEU A 248 -24.05 0.34 -12.21
CA LEU A 248 -23.61 0.51 -10.83
C LEU A 248 -22.16 1.05 -10.82
N PRO A 249 -21.95 2.32 -10.44
CA PRO A 249 -20.59 2.82 -10.20
C PRO A 249 -20.00 2.20 -8.92
N THR A 250 -18.72 1.86 -8.97
CA THR A 250 -17.90 1.67 -7.75
C THR A 250 -17.64 3.05 -7.09
N PRO A 251 -17.14 3.14 -5.84
CA PRO A 251 -17.04 4.42 -5.12
C PRO A 251 -16.41 5.57 -5.94
N MET A 252 -15.20 5.37 -6.48
CA MET A 252 -14.54 6.35 -7.36
C MET A 252 -14.88 6.22 -8.85
N GLY A 253 -15.82 5.34 -9.21
CA GLY A 253 -16.47 5.28 -10.53
C GLY A 253 -17.70 6.19 -10.64
N LYS A 254 -18.19 6.76 -9.54
CA LYS A 254 -19.30 7.73 -9.51
C LYS A 254 -19.00 8.92 -10.43
N GLY A 255 -20.03 9.44 -11.10
CA GLY A 255 -19.92 10.53 -12.08
C GLY A 255 -19.35 10.18 -13.47
N VAL A 256 -18.76 8.99 -13.68
CA VAL A 256 -18.38 8.53 -15.05
C VAL A 256 -19.60 8.50 -15.95
N VAL A 257 -20.70 7.93 -15.46
CA VAL A 257 -22.05 8.33 -15.82
C VAL A 257 -22.61 9.10 -14.62
N PRO A 258 -23.32 10.24 -14.79
CA PRO A 258 -23.82 11.02 -13.66
C PRO A 258 -24.69 10.17 -12.73
N ASP A 259 -24.52 10.34 -11.41
CA ASP A 259 -25.20 9.47 -10.43
C ASP A 259 -26.73 9.61 -10.44
N ASN A 260 -27.25 10.75 -10.94
CA ASN A 260 -28.69 11.01 -11.14
C ASN A 260 -29.23 10.52 -12.49
N HIS A 261 -28.42 9.84 -13.30
CA HIS A 261 -28.89 9.24 -14.55
C HIS A 261 -29.96 8.17 -14.25
N PRO A 262 -31.09 8.12 -14.98
CA PRO A 262 -32.22 7.23 -14.65
C PRO A 262 -31.84 5.74 -14.58
N ASN A 263 -30.78 5.34 -15.28
CA ASN A 263 -30.28 3.97 -15.25
C ASN A 263 -29.30 3.64 -14.10
N CYS A 264 -29.03 4.58 -13.18
CA CYS A 264 -28.12 4.38 -12.05
C CYS A 264 -28.78 3.55 -10.95
N VAL A 265 -28.40 2.27 -10.81
CA VAL A 265 -29.02 1.35 -9.83
C VAL A 265 -28.30 1.34 -8.47
N SER A 266 -27.53 2.39 -8.15
CA SER A 266 -26.79 2.51 -6.88
C SER A 266 -27.68 2.34 -5.65
N ALA A 267 -28.89 2.90 -5.67
CA ALA A 267 -29.87 2.76 -4.59
C ALA A 267 -30.41 1.33 -4.44
N ALA A 268 -30.26 0.45 -5.43
CA ALA A 268 -30.62 -0.98 -5.37
C ALA A 268 -29.40 -1.92 -5.44
N ARG A 269 -28.18 -1.44 -5.12
CA ARG A 269 -26.91 -2.18 -5.26
C ARG A 269 -26.97 -3.66 -4.88
N SER A 270 -27.43 -4.00 -3.67
CA SER A 270 -27.46 -5.41 -3.20
C SER A 270 -28.32 -6.28 -4.10
N ARG A 271 -29.52 -5.79 -4.47
CA ARG A 271 -30.46 -6.47 -5.36
C ARG A 271 -29.90 -6.59 -6.78
N ALA A 272 -29.21 -5.56 -7.27
CA ALA A 272 -28.56 -5.57 -8.58
C ALA A 272 -27.46 -6.65 -8.68
N LEU A 273 -26.56 -6.73 -7.70
CA LEU A 273 -25.47 -7.71 -7.68
C LEU A 273 -25.98 -9.16 -7.50
N GLN A 274 -26.95 -9.34 -6.59
CA GLN A 274 -27.46 -10.65 -6.20
C GLN A 274 -28.22 -11.39 -7.31
N PHE A 275 -28.84 -10.66 -8.25
CA PHE A 275 -29.69 -11.26 -9.29
C PHE A 275 -29.24 -11.02 -10.72
N ALA A 276 -28.27 -10.15 -11.01
CA ALA A 276 -27.78 -9.98 -12.37
C ALA A 276 -27.25 -11.32 -12.93
N ASP A 277 -27.58 -11.64 -14.19
CA ASP A 277 -27.15 -12.86 -14.87
C ASP A 277 -25.92 -12.65 -15.76
N VAL A 278 -25.75 -11.43 -16.28
CA VAL A 278 -24.56 -10.97 -17.00
C VAL A 278 -24.08 -9.65 -16.41
N ILE A 279 -22.80 -9.58 -16.02
CA ILE A 279 -22.18 -8.39 -15.46
C ILE A 279 -20.97 -7.98 -16.30
N VAL A 280 -20.94 -6.73 -16.78
CA VAL A 280 -19.77 -6.16 -17.48
C VAL A 280 -18.97 -5.29 -16.53
N LEU A 281 -17.67 -5.57 -16.38
CA LEU A 281 -16.75 -4.84 -15.51
C LEU A 281 -15.87 -3.90 -16.34
N PHE A 282 -16.01 -2.57 -16.17
CA PHE A 282 -15.18 -1.58 -16.84
C PHE A 282 -14.08 -1.07 -15.90
N GLY A 283 -12.88 -1.63 -15.97
CA GLY A 283 -11.75 -1.22 -15.10
C GLY A 283 -12.07 -1.37 -13.60
N ALA A 284 -12.82 -2.43 -13.27
CA ALA A 284 -13.30 -2.77 -11.93
C ALA A 284 -12.86 -4.19 -11.56
N ARG A 285 -12.23 -4.33 -10.40
CA ARG A 285 -11.69 -5.60 -9.90
C ARG A 285 -12.72 -6.32 -9.05
N LEU A 286 -12.85 -7.64 -9.21
CA LEU A 286 -13.63 -8.50 -8.30
C LEU A 286 -12.85 -8.74 -7.01
N ASN A 287 -12.59 -7.68 -6.26
CA ASN A 287 -11.95 -7.72 -4.94
C ASN A 287 -12.98 -7.55 -3.81
N TRP A 288 -12.53 -7.27 -2.60
CA TRP A 288 -13.39 -7.12 -1.42
C TRP A 288 -14.52 -6.10 -1.59
N ILE A 289 -14.30 -5.00 -2.35
CA ILE A 289 -15.32 -3.97 -2.62
C ILE A 289 -16.51 -4.55 -3.39
N LEU A 290 -16.25 -5.54 -4.25
CA LEU A 290 -17.24 -6.26 -5.04
C LEU A 290 -17.44 -7.70 -4.55
N HIS A 291 -17.17 -7.98 -3.26
CA HIS A 291 -17.35 -9.29 -2.61
C HIS A 291 -16.76 -10.47 -3.41
N PHE A 292 -15.63 -10.25 -4.05
CA PHE A 292 -14.90 -11.23 -4.87
C PHE A 292 -15.67 -11.83 -6.05
N GLY A 293 -16.86 -11.30 -6.39
CA GLY A 293 -17.76 -11.92 -7.38
C GLY A 293 -18.47 -13.18 -6.89
N LEU A 294 -18.45 -13.48 -5.58
CA LEU A 294 -18.86 -14.78 -5.03
C LEU A 294 -20.27 -14.79 -4.39
N PRO A 295 -20.94 -15.95 -4.35
CA PRO A 295 -22.11 -16.16 -3.52
C PRO A 295 -21.84 -15.86 -2.03
N PRO A 296 -22.86 -15.44 -1.26
CA PRO A 296 -24.26 -15.28 -1.68
C PRO A 296 -24.56 -13.89 -2.28
N ARG A 297 -23.53 -13.04 -2.48
CA ARG A 297 -23.69 -11.68 -3.04
C ARG A 297 -23.91 -11.64 -4.55
N TYR A 298 -23.67 -12.75 -5.24
CA TYR A 298 -23.96 -12.99 -6.64
C TYR A 298 -24.57 -14.39 -6.79
N GLN A 299 -25.28 -14.65 -7.89
CA GLN A 299 -25.66 -16.02 -8.23
C GLN A 299 -24.42 -16.86 -8.59
N PRO A 300 -24.37 -18.17 -8.29
CA PRO A 300 -23.26 -19.04 -8.67
C PRO A 300 -23.02 -19.15 -10.19
N ASP A 301 -24.05 -18.88 -11.01
CA ASP A 301 -24.02 -18.99 -12.48
C ASP A 301 -23.88 -17.63 -13.21
N VAL A 302 -23.59 -16.55 -12.48
CA VAL A 302 -23.39 -15.21 -13.06
C VAL A 302 -22.25 -15.19 -14.08
N LYS A 303 -22.48 -14.54 -15.23
CA LYS A 303 -21.49 -14.43 -16.31
C LYS A 303 -20.82 -13.06 -16.29
N PHE A 304 -19.54 -13.04 -15.91
CA PHE A 304 -18.74 -11.81 -16.01
C PHE A 304 -18.17 -11.61 -17.42
N ILE A 305 -18.24 -10.38 -17.91
CA ILE A 305 -17.44 -9.86 -19.02
C ILE A 305 -16.47 -8.86 -18.40
N GLN A 306 -15.17 -9.10 -18.46
CA GLN A 306 -14.18 -8.31 -17.73
C GLN A 306 -13.26 -7.52 -18.68
N ILE A 307 -13.23 -6.20 -18.53
CA ILE A 307 -12.37 -5.28 -19.29
C ILE A 307 -11.32 -4.70 -18.34
N ASP A 308 -10.05 -5.04 -18.55
CA ASP A 308 -8.90 -4.50 -17.82
C ASP A 308 -7.65 -4.47 -18.72
N ILE A 309 -6.70 -3.60 -18.38
CA ILE A 309 -5.41 -3.48 -19.09
C ILE A 309 -4.36 -4.46 -18.53
N CYS A 310 -4.61 -5.05 -17.37
CA CYS A 310 -3.75 -6.01 -16.69
C CYS A 310 -4.21 -7.44 -17.00
N ALA A 311 -3.41 -8.22 -17.73
CA ALA A 311 -3.78 -9.58 -18.12
C ALA A 311 -3.97 -10.50 -16.90
N GLU A 312 -3.16 -10.31 -15.87
CA GLU A 312 -3.16 -11.06 -14.61
C GLU A 312 -4.41 -10.81 -13.75
N GLU A 313 -5.18 -9.75 -14.00
CA GLU A 313 -6.44 -9.48 -13.31
C GLU A 313 -7.62 -10.27 -13.92
N LEU A 314 -7.51 -10.66 -15.20
CA LEU A 314 -8.60 -11.24 -15.98
C LEU A 314 -8.89 -12.66 -15.49
N GLY A 315 -9.96 -12.80 -14.69
CA GLY A 315 -10.33 -14.06 -14.04
C GLY A 315 -9.59 -14.39 -12.74
N ASN A 316 -8.92 -13.42 -12.11
CA ASN A 316 -8.19 -13.62 -10.85
C ASN A 316 -9.05 -14.18 -9.70
N ASN A 317 -10.34 -13.83 -9.63
CA ASN A 317 -11.26 -14.26 -8.57
C ASN A 317 -12.38 -15.19 -9.06
N VAL A 318 -13.01 -14.86 -10.19
CA VAL A 318 -14.05 -15.67 -10.82
C VAL A 318 -13.74 -15.74 -12.31
N LYS A 319 -13.81 -16.94 -12.90
CA LYS A 319 -13.60 -17.14 -14.33
C LYS A 319 -14.67 -16.35 -15.14
N PRO A 320 -14.29 -15.36 -15.95
CA PRO A 320 -15.25 -14.63 -16.77
C PRO A 320 -15.75 -15.51 -17.93
N ALA A 321 -16.95 -15.19 -18.41
CA ALA A 321 -17.47 -15.72 -19.66
C ALA A 321 -16.71 -15.13 -20.87
N VAL A 322 -16.25 -13.87 -20.77
CA VAL A 322 -15.38 -13.22 -21.76
C VAL A 322 -14.36 -12.31 -21.07
N SER A 323 -13.08 -12.49 -21.40
CA SER A 323 -11.99 -11.58 -21.01
C SER A 323 -11.67 -10.62 -22.17
N LEU A 324 -11.60 -9.32 -21.89
CA LEU A 324 -11.27 -8.29 -22.86
C LEU A 324 -10.04 -7.51 -22.36
N LEU A 325 -8.85 -7.98 -22.75
CA LEU A 325 -7.59 -7.30 -22.46
C LEU A 325 -7.44 -6.07 -23.33
N GLY A 326 -7.36 -4.88 -22.74
CA GLY A 326 -7.16 -3.63 -23.47
C GLY A 326 -7.36 -2.37 -22.64
N ASP A 327 -7.15 -1.21 -23.26
CA ASP A 327 -7.60 0.06 -22.70
C ASP A 327 -9.13 0.10 -22.62
N ILE A 328 -9.68 0.57 -21.49
CA ILE A 328 -11.11 0.51 -21.22
C ILE A 328 -11.89 1.42 -22.20
N ASN A 329 -11.36 2.57 -22.61
CA ASN A 329 -12.02 3.46 -23.56
C ASN A 329 -12.02 2.85 -24.97
N ALA A 330 -10.88 2.35 -25.43
CA ALA A 330 -10.74 1.68 -26.71
C ALA A 330 -11.66 0.44 -26.83
N VAL A 331 -11.64 -0.45 -25.83
CA VAL A 331 -12.51 -1.64 -25.81
C VAL A 331 -14.00 -1.26 -25.73
N THR A 332 -14.36 -0.19 -25.02
CA THR A 332 -15.74 0.31 -25.00
C THR A 332 -16.17 0.80 -26.38
N LYS A 333 -15.28 1.43 -27.15
CA LYS A 333 -15.54 1.81 -28.56
C LYS A 333 -15.72 0.59 -29.46
N GLN A 334 -14.89 -0.44 -29.31
CA GLN A 334 -15.07 -1.71 -30.05
C GLN A 334 -16.41 -2.38 -29.73
N LEU A 335 -16.88 -2.33 -28.47
CA LEU A 335 -18.22 -2.81 -28.08
C LEU A 335 -19.33 -1.96 -28.71
N LEU A 336 -19.21 -0.63 -28.69
CA LEU A 336 -20.15 0.28 -29.35
C LEU A 336 -20.28 -0.02 -30.84
N GLU A 337 -19.18 -0.30 -31.55
CA GLU A 337 -19.24 -0.69 -32.97
C GLU A 337 -20.06 -1.96 -33.21
N GLN A 338 -20.07 -2.92 -32.27
CA GLN A 338 -20.95 -4.09 -32.37
C GLN A 338 -22.42 -3.69 -32.23
N PHE A 339 -22.73 -2.77 -31.32
CA PHE A 339 -24.10 -2.25 -31.10
C PHE A 339 -24.54 -1.23 -32.16
N ASP A 340 -23.61 -0.62 -32.89
CA ASP A 340 -23.92 0.20 -34.08
C ASP A 340 -24.20 -0.71 -35.29
N LYS A 341 -23.45 -1.82 -35.48
CA LYS A 341 -23.67 -2.83 -36.55
C LYS A 341 -24.94 -3.66 -36.37
N THR A 342 -25.31 -3.97 -35.13
CA THR A 342 -26.57 -4.65 -34.81
C THR A 342 -27.19 -3.97 -33.59
N PRO A 343 -28.02 -2.93 -33.84
CA PRO A 343 -28.72 -2.18 -32.81
C PRO A 343 -29.51 -3.07 -31.86
N TRP A 344 -29.34 -2.81 -30.57
CA TRP A 344 -30.03 -3.52 -29.50
C TRP A 344 -30.22 -2.57 -28.32
N GLN A 345 -31.40 -2.61 -27.71
CA GLN A 345 -31.70 -1.90 -26.48
C GLN A 345 -32.30 -2.90 -25.50
N TYR A 346 -31.86 -2.84 -24.24
CA TYR A 346 -32.45 -3.62 -23.18
C TYR A 346 -33.88 -3.10 -22.87
N PRO A 347 -34.93 -3.94 -22.88
CA PRO A 347 -36.31 -3.46 -22.80
C PRO A 347 -36.61 -2.68 -21.51
N PRO A 348 -37.12 -1.43 -21.58
CA PRO A 348 -37.39 -0.61 -20.40
C PRO A 348 -38.53 -1.17 -19.53
N GLU A 349 -39.46 -1.92 -20.14
CA GLU A 349 -40.59 -2.59 -19.48
C GLU A 349 -40.25 -4.00 -18.96
N SER A 350 -38.96 -4.36 -18.87
CA SER A 350 -38.58 -5.67 -18.33
C SER A 350 -38.89 -5.78 -16.83
N SER A 351 -39.27 -6.97 -16.37
CA SER A 351 -39.47 -7.28 -14.95
C SER A 351 -38.21 -7.04 -14.10
N TRP A 352 -37.02 -7.03 -14.74
CA TRP A 352 -35.78 -6.62 -14.08
C TRP A 352 -35.77 -5.13 -13.74
N TRP A 353 -36.18 -4.27 -14.68
CA TRP A 353 -36.30 -2.83 -14.43
C TRP A 353 -37.34 -2.53 -13.35
N GLN A 354 -38.47 -3.24 -13.34
CA GLN A 354 -39.48 -3.14 -12.28
C GLN A 354 -38.87 -3.49 -10.91
N THR A 355 -38.26 -4.68 -10.78
CA THR A 355 -37.60 -5.15 -9.54
C THR A 355 -36.54 -4.17 -9.03
N LEU A 356 -35.78 -3.55 -9.93
CA LEU A 356 -34.74 -2.57 -9.59
C LEU A 356 -35.36 -1.25 -9.12
N ARG A 357 -36.32 -0.69 -9.86
CA ARG A 357 -36.98 0.59 -9.53
C ARG A 357 -37.73 0.53 -8.21
N GLU A 358 -38.55 -0.50 -7.98
CA GLU A 358 -39.24 -0.73 -6.72
C GLU A 358 -38.26 -0.73 -5.52
N LYS A 359 -37.10 -1.40 -5.66
CA LYS A 359 -36.11 -1.43 -4.59
C LYS A 359 -35.34 -0.10 -4.44
N MET A 360 -35.13 0.65 -5.52
CA MET A 360 -34.58 2.02 -5.46
C MET A 360 -35.53 2.95 -4.71
N GLU A 361 -36.82 2.97 -5.08
CA GLU A 361 -37.87 3.78 -4.46
C GLU A 361 -38.03 3.45 -2.97
N SER A 362 -38.14 2.16 -2.62
CA SER A 362 -38.17 1.68 -1.23
C SER A 362 -36.95 2.15 -0.42
N ASN A 363 -35.75 2.02 -0.99
CA ASN A 363 -34.53 2.45 -0.31
C ASN A 363 -34.42 3.98 -0.20
N GLU A 364 -34.89 4.73 -1.20
CA GLU A 364 -34.89 6.20 -1.18
C GLU A 364 -35.88 6.72 -0.12
N ALA A 365 -37.10 6.16 -0.07
CA ALA A 365 -38.10 6.49 0.94
C ALA A 365 -37.55 6.31 2.37
N ALA A 366 -36.99 5.14 2.69
CA ALA A 366 -36.39 4.88 4.00
C ALA A 366 -35.20 5.79 4.35
N SER A 367 -34.47 6.28 3.34
CA SER A 367 -33.37 7.24 3.56
C SER A 367 -33.86 8.69 3.72
N LYS A 368 -34.96 9.08 3.06
CA LYS A 368 -35.62 10.37 3.24
C LYS A 368 -36.34 10.47 4.59
N GLU A 369 -36.97 9.38 5.03
CA GLU A 369 -37.57 9.28 6.37
C GLU A 369 -36.55 9.59 7.46
N LEU A 370 -35.39 8.91 7.44
CA LEU A 370 -34.29 9.17 8.37
C LEU A 370 -33.75 10.61 8.26
N ALA A 371 -33.65 11.17 7.05
CA ALA A 371 -33.22 12.56 6.86
C ALA A 371 -34.22 13.59 7.39
N SER A 372 -35.52 13.26 7.41
CA SER A 372 -36.60 14.12 7.91
C SER A 372 -36.71 14.17 9.44
N GLN A 373 -35.97 13.32 10.15
CA GLN A 373 -35.94 13.29 11.61
C GLN A 373 -35.36 14.61 12.16
N LYS A 374 -36.11 15.23 13.08
CA LYS A 374 -35.73 16.48 13.77
C LYS A 374 -35.12 16.25 15.16
N SER A 375 -34.70 15.03 15.46
CA SER A 375 -34.00 14.71 16.70
C SER A 375 -32.65 15.43 16.76
N LEU A 376 -32.32 15.96 17.92
CA LEU A 376 -30.98 16.44 18.24
C LEU A 376 -30.36 15.48 19.29
N PRO A 377 -29.06 15.13 19.16
CA PRO A 377 -28.16 15.49 18.07
C PRO A 377 -28.57 14.88 16.70
N MET A 378 -28.08 15.45 15.60
CA MET A 378 -28.47 15.05 14.24
C MET A 378 -28.04 13.61 13.91
N ASN A 379 -28.66 12.99 12.91
CA ASN A 379 -28.16 11.72 12.33
C ASN A 379 -27.44 11.94 10.97
N TYR A 380 -26.68 10.93 10.53
CA TYR A 380 -25.93 10.98 9.25
C TYR A 380 -26.79 11.32 8.02
N TYR A 381 -28.03 10.84 7.93
CA TYR A 381 -28.91 11.12 6.79
C TYR A 381 -29.37 12.58 6.80
N THR A 382 -29.75 13.12 7.95
CA THR A 382 -30.07 14.55 8.11
C THR A 382 -28.88 15.39 7.62
N VAL A 383 -27.66 15.11 8.09
CA VAL A 383 -26.45 15.83 7.66
C VAL A 383 -26.23 15.72 6.14
N PHE A 384 -26.19 14.52 5.57
CA PHE A 384 -25.81 14.38 4.16
C PHE A 384 -26.87 14.86 3.16
N TYR A 385 -28.17 14.83 3.50
CA TYR A 385 -29.19 15.46 2.65
C TYR A 385 -29.04 16.99 2.67
N GLN A 386 -28.85 17.60 3.85
CA GLN A 386 -28.62 19.05 3.99
C GLN A 386 -27.35 19.52 3.27
N VAL A 387 -26.30 18.69 3.26
CA VAL A 387 -25.09 18.94 2.47
C VAL A 387 -25.38 18.83 0.98
N GLN A 388 -25.97 17.72 0.53
CA GLN A 388 -26.23 17.43 -0.89
C GLN A 388 -27.15 18.47 -1.56
N GLU A 389 -28.10 19.07 -0.85
CA GLU A 389 -28.97 20.13 -1.39
C GLU A 389 -28.20 21.40 -1.80
N GLN A 390 -27.03 21.65 -1.21
CA GLN A 390 -26.25 22.87 -1.44
C GLN A 390 -24.96 22.66 -2.25
N LEU A 391 -24.52 21.42 -2.48
CA LEU A 391 -23.27 21.17 -3.20
C LEU A 391 -23.35 21.59 -4.68
N PRO A 392 -22.36 22.34 -5.21
CA PRO A 392 -22.22 22.57 -6.65
C PRO A 392 -22.04 21.24 -7.38
N ARG A 393 -22.75 21.05 -8.51
CA ARG A 393 -22.74 19.78 -9.27
C ARG A 393 -21.36 19.40 -9.83
N ASP A 394 -20.47 20.37 -9.97
CA ASP A 394 -19.11 20.23 -10.50
C ASP A 394 -18.02 20.29 -9.41
N CYS A 395 -18.40 20.27 -8.13
CA CYS A 395 -17.42 20.22 -7.04
C CYS A 395 -16.67 18.88 -6.98
N PHE A 396 -15.46 18.92 -6.44
CA PHE A 396 -14.77 17.71 -5.97
C PHE A 396 -15.29 17.33 -4.60
N VAL A 397 -15.57 16.04 -4.40
CA VAL A 397 -15.91 15.44 -3.11
C VAL A 397 -14.79 14.49 -2.71
N VAL A 398 -14.04 14.88 -1.68
CA VAL A 398 -13.14 13.98 -0.96
C VAL A 398 -13.90 13.42 0.24
N SER A 399 -13.74 12.14 0.57
CA SER A 399 -14.44 11.57 1.72
C SER A 399 -13.79 10.30 2.28
N GLU A 400 -13.60 10.24 3.59
CA GLU A 400 -13.15 9.06 4.32
C GLU A 400 -13.84 8.90 5.70
N GLY A 401 -13.42 7.90 6.47
CA GLY A 401 -14.16 7.38 7.64
C GLY A 401 -14.96 6.12 7.33
N ALA A 402 -15.65 5.59 8.35
CA ALA A 402 -16.52 4.41 8.21
C ALA A 402 -17.95 4.83 7.81
N ASN A 403 -18.84 5.02 8.80
CA ASN A 403 -20.23 5.46 8.58
C ASN A 403 -20.31 6.73 7.70
N THR A 404 -19.42 7.70 7.92
CA THR A 404 -19.32 8.93 7.12
C THR A 404 -19.15 8.64 5.63
N MET A 405 -18.14 7.86 5.25
CA MET A 405 -17.88 7.52 3.85
C MET A 405 -19.00 6.61 3.29
N ASP A 406 -19.43 5.62 4.06
CA ASP A 406 -20.29 4.55 3.54
C ASP A 406 -21.75 4.99 3.36
N ILE A 407 -22.25 5.83 4.27
CA ILE A 407 -23.56 6.50 4.16
C ILE A 407 -23.44 7.71 3.21
N GLY A 408 -22.40 8.53 3.36
CA GLY A 408 -22.16 9.70 2.51
C GLY A 408 -22.09 9.35 1.03
N ARG A 409 -21.43 8.25 0.65
CA ARG A 409 -21.39 7.73 -0.74
C ARG A 409 -22.77 7.38 -1.32
N THR A 410 -23.76 7.07 -0.48
CA THR A 410 -25.14 6.76 -0.92
C THR A 410 -26.03 7.98 -1.09
N VAL A 411 -25.72 9.10 -0.42
CA VAL A 411 -26.50 10.33 -0.46
C VAL A 411 -25.83 11.39 -1.35
N ILE A 412 -24.52 11.60 -1.17
CA ILE A 412 -23.73 12.58 -1.92
C ILE A 412 -23.49 12.06 -3.34
N GLN A 413 -23.94 12.82 -4.34
CA GLN A 413 -23.91 12.49 -5.75
C GLN A 413 -22.71 13.14 -6.47
N ASN A 414 -22.16 12.45 -7.47
CA ASN A 414 -21.20 13.02 -8.39
C ASN A 414 -21.76 13.03 -9.81
N TYR A 415 -21.65 14.19 -10.49
CA TYR A 415 -22.15 14.38 -11.85
C TYR A 415 -21.03 14.35 -12.90
N LEU A 416 -19.77 14.47 -12.46
CA LEU A 416 -18.58 14.50 -13.31
C LEU A 416 -17.58 13.38 -12.93
N PRO A 417 -16.88 12.77 -13.91
CA PRO A 417 -15.88 11.74 -13.67
C PRO A 417 -14.69 12.29 -12.89
N ARG A 418 -14.07 11.46 -12.03
CA ARG A 418 -12.89 11.80 -11.22
C ARG A 418 -13.09 12.96 -10.24
N HIS A 419 -14.34 13.40 -10.01
CA HIS A 419 -14.68 14.40 -8.98
C HIS A 419 -15.01 13.77 -7.63
N ARG A 420 -14.76 12.47 -7.46
CA ARG A 420 -14.75 11.79 -6.16
C ARG A 420 -13.39 11.17 -5.88
N LEU A 421 -12.86 11.42 -4.69
CA LEU A 421 -11.69 10.76 -4.11
C LEU A 421 -12.10 10.19 -2.74
N ASP A 422 -11.73 8.96 -2.43
CA ASP A 422 -12.00 8.34 -1.12
C ASP A 422 -10.92 7.32 -0.74
N ALA A 423 -11.09 6.66 0.41
CA ALA A 423 -10.18 5.65 0.97
C ALA A 423 -9.82 4.48 0.01
N GLY A 424 -10.51 4.38 -1.14
CA GLY A 424 -10.06 3.61 -2.29
C GLY A 424 -10.03 2.11 -2.05
N THR A 425 -9.11 1.41 -2.72
CA THR A 425 -9.00 -0.06 -2.61
C THR A 425 -8.36 -0.53 -1.30
N PHE A 426 -7.55 0.30 -0.65
CA PHE A 426 -6.83 -0.10 0.55
C PHE A 426 -7.56 0.28 1.86
N GLY A 427 -8.70 0.98 1.77
CA GLY A 427 -9.50 1.37 2.93
C GLY A 427 -8.76 2.33 3.86
N THR A 428 -7.83 3.11 3.30
CA THR A 428 -6.88 3.92 4.06
C THR A 428 -7.55 5.17 4.62
N MET A 429 -7.45 5.36 5.94
CA MET A 429 -7.78 6.61 6.63
C MET A 429 -6.56 7.53 6.65
N GLY A 430 -6.76 8.85 6.59
CA GLY A 430 -5.69 9.85 6.48
C GLY A 430 -5.37 10.28 5.06
N VAL A 431 -6.14 9.83 4.06
CA VAL A 431 -5.97 10.30 2.68
C VAL A 431 -6.67 11.63 2.42
N GLY A 432 -7.65 12.00 3.25
CA GLY A 432 -8.62 13.08 3.03
C GLY A 432 -7.97 14.41 2.69
N LEU A 433 -7.24 15.01 3.63
CA LEU A 433 -6.71 16.36 3.42
C LEU A 433 -5.63 16.39 2.33
N GLY A 434 -4.80 15.35 2.20
CA GLY A 434 -3.83 15.23 1.10
C GLY A 434 -4.50 15.20 -0.28
N PHE A 435 -5.57 14.41 -0.42
CA PHE A 435 -6.37 14.35 -1.64
C PHE A 435 -7.12 15.67 -1.91
N ALA A 436 -7.61 16.36 -0.87
CA ALA A 436 -8.29 17.65 -1.01
C ALA A 436 -7.34 18.78 -1.43
N ILE A 437 -6.12 18.83 -0.88
CA ILE A 437 -5.05 19.74 -1.28
C ILE A 437 -4.70 19.53 -2.77
N ALA A 438 -4.50 18.28 -3.19
CA ALA A 438 -4.23 17.94 -4.58
C ALA A 438 -5.39 18.35 -5.51
N ALA A 439 -6.63 18.03 -5.15
CA ALA A 439 -7.82 18.41 -5.91
C ALA A 439 -7.96 19.93 -6.03
N ALA A 440 -7.73 20.69 -4.95
CA ALA A 440 -7.84 22.15 -4.95
C ALA A 440 -6.76 22.82 -5.82
N ILE A 441 -5.53 22.30 -5.79
CA ILE A 441 -4.43 22.82 -6.61
C ILE A 441 -4.66 22.51 -8.09
N VAL A 442 -5.06 21.28 -8.44
CA VAL A 442 -5.39 20.92 -9.83
C VAL A 442 -6.65 21.66 -10.32
N ALA A 443 -7.63 21.89 -9.45
CA ALA A 443 -8.81 22.71 -9.75
C ALA A 443 -8.42 24.16 -10.06
N ARG A 444 -7.64 24.82 -9.18
CA ARG A 444 -7.17 26.20 -9.38
C ARG A 444 -6.47 26.39 -10.73
N ASP A 445 -5.75 25.38 -11.20
CA ASP A 445 -4.91 25.48 -12.37
C ASP A 445 -5.63 25.08 -13.67
N ARG A 446 -6.47 24.03 -13.63
CA ARG A 446 -7.10 23.45 -14.82
C ARG A 446 -8.61 23.74 -14.93
N ASN A 447 -9.27 24.09 -13.83
CA ASN A 447 -10.71 24.36 -13.75
C ASN A 447 -11.03 25.45 -12.68
N PRO A 448 -10.56 26.70 -12.84
CA PRO A 448 -10.73 27.74 -11.81
C PRO A 448 -12.20 27.91 -11.39
N GLY A 449 -12.44 28.07 -10.10
CA GLY A 449 -13.78 28.25 -9.52
C GLY A 449 -14.44 26.97 -8.97
N LYS A 450 -13.97 25.77 -9.36
CA LYS A 450 -14.49 24.51 -8.79
C LYS A 450 -14.22 24.42 -7.29
N ARG A 451 -15.27 24.12 -6.52
CA ARG A 451 -15.17 23.89 -5.07
C ARG A 451 -14.60 22.50 -4.75
N VAL A 452 -13.94 22.38 -3.60
CA VAL A 452 -13.52 21.10 -3.02
C VAL A 452 -14.18 20.96 -1.66
N ILE A 453 -14.93 19.86 -1.49
CA ILE A 453 -15.66 19.51 -0.28
C ILE A 453 -14.99 18.26 0.29
N CYS A 454 -14.51 18.33 1.54
CA CYS A 454 -13.74 17.26 2.18
C CYS A 454 -14.56 16.73 3.37
N VAL A 455 -15.14 15.54 3.23
CA VAL A 455 -16.18 14.99 4.12
C VAL A 455 -15.61 13.87 4.97
N GLU A 456 -15.23 14.22 6.20
CA GLU A 456 -14.41 13.44 7.11
C GLU A 456 -15.23 12.88 8.26
N GLY A 457 -14.97 11.63 8.65
CA GLY A 457 -15.30 11.20 10.02
C GLY A 457 -14.26 11.77 11.00
N ASP A 458 -14.66 12.14 12.20
CA ASP A 458 -13.78 12.65 13.27
C ASP A 458 -12.47 11.86 13.44
N SER A 459 -12.56 10.53 13.51
CA SER A 459 -11.40 9.64 13.59
C SER A 459 -10.51 9.70 12.35
N ALA A 460 -11.10 9.79 11.15
CA ALA A 460 -10.36 9.82 9.90
C ALA A 460 -9.62 11.17 9.71
N PHE A 461 -10.29 12.27 10.04
CA PHE A 461 -9.70 13.60 10.12
C PHE A 461 -8.43 13.60 10.99
N GLY A 462 -8.46 12.90 12.13
CA GLY A 462 -7.31 12.77 13.04
C GLY A 462 -6.01 12.26 12.40
N PHE A 463 -6.07 11.45 11.33
CA PHE A 463 -4.87 10.93 10.66
C PHE A 463 -4.16 11.97 9.78
N SER A 464 -4.85 13.03 9.33
CA SER A 464 -4.27 14.06 8.45
C SER A 464 -4.56 15.51 8.85
N GLY A 465 -5.26 15.75 9.97
CA GLY A 465 -5.79 17.05 10.40
C GLY A 465 -4.76 18.18 10.56
N MET A 466 -3.47 17.88 10.74
CA MET A 466 -2.41 18.90 10.74
C MET A 466 -2.19 19.56 9.36
N GLU A 467 -2.63 18.93 8.28
CA GLU A 467 -2.62 19.51 6.93
C GLU A 467 -3.65 20.64 6.75
N VAL A 468 -4.51 20.92 7.76
CA VAL A 468 -5.30 22.16 7.81
C VAL A 468 -4.38 23.39 7.75
N GLU A 469 -3.19 23.32 8.35
CA GLU A 469 -2.19 24.39 8.20
C GLU A 469 -1.73 24.54 6.74
N THR A 470 -1.48 23.44 6.02
CA THR A 470 -1.12 23.45 4.60
C THR A 470 -2.23 24.06 3.74
N ILE A 471 -3.49 23.74 4.05
CA ILE A 471 -4.67 24.30 3.39
C ILE A 471 -4.72 25.83 3.57
N CYS A 472 -4.52 26.31 4.80
CA CYS A 472 -4.48 27.75 5.10
C CYS A 472 -3.27 28.46 4.48
N ARG A 473 -2.06 27.90 4.59
CA ARG A 473 -0.81 28.48 4.08
C ARG A 473 -0.82 28.69 2.56
N TYR A 474 -1.47 27.80 1.82
CA TYR A 474 -1.66 27.96 0.37
C TYR A 474 -2.99 28.61 -0.03
N ASN A 475 -3.77 29.06 0.97
CA ASN A 475 -5.10 29.63 0.85
C ASN A 475 -6.01 28.86 -0.12
N LEU A 476 -6.05 27.54 0.05
CA LEU A 476 -6.85 26.65 -0.80
C LEU A 476 -8.30 26.70 -0.32
N PRO A 477 -9.28 27.10 -1.15
CA PRO A 477 -10.64 27.35 -0.68
C PRO A 477 -11.45 26.04 -0.61
N ILE A 478 -10.99 25.16 0.27
CA ILE A 478 -11.57 23.86 0.61
C ILE A 478 -12.57 24.06 1.75
N VAL A 479 -13.73 23.40 1.64
CA VAL A 479 -14.73 23.30 2.72
C VAL A 479 -14.60 21.92 3.36
N LEU A 480 -14.06 21.87 4.57
CA LEU A 480 -13.96 20.66 5.38
C LEU A 480 -15.24 20.46 6.19
N LEU A 481 -15.82 19.27 6.14
CA LEU A 481 -16.98 18.86 6.92
C LEU A 481 -16.53 17.70 7.81
N VAL A 482 -16.32 17.96 9.10
CA VAL A 482 -16.00 16.92 10.08
C VAL A 482 -17.30 16.44 10.71
N VAL A 483 -17.71 15.22 10.38
CA VAL A 483 -18.88 14.56 10.96
C VAL A 483 -18.45 13.91 12.27
N ASN A 484 -18.91 14.49 13.38
CA ASN A 484 -18.38 14.25 14.72
C ASN A 484 -19.39 13.48 15.58
N ASN A 485 -19.16 12.18 15.71
CA ASN A 485 -19.91 11.27 16.56
C ASN A 485 -19.11 10.84 17.81
N ASN A 486 -18.05 11.57 18.15
CA ASN A 486 -17.14 11.31 19.27
C ASN A 486 -16.48 9.90 19.24
N GLY A 487 -16.22 9.30 18.07
CA GLY A 487 -15.65 7.94 18.05
C GLY A 487 -15.59 7.19 16.72
N ILE A 488 -14.74 6.16 16.71
CA ILE A 488 -14.59 5.21 15.61
C ILE A 488 -15.87 4.35 15.50
N TYR A 489 -16.61 4.49 14.41
CA TYR A 489 -17.96 3.93 14.17
C TYR A 489 -19.07 4.53 15.05
N GLN A 490 -18.87 4.53 16.38
CA GLN A 490 -19.78 5.04 17.40
C GLN A 490 -18.92 5.64 18.54
N GLY A 491 -19.46 6.65 19.22
CA GLY A 491 -18.81 7.30 20.35
C GLY A 491 -19.71 7.42 21.56
N PHE A 492 -19.29 8.24 22.52
CA PHE A 492 -20.02 8.51 23.76
C PHE A 492 -20.39 9.98 23.83
N ASP A 493 -21.53 10.29 24.46
CA ASP A 493 -21.86 11.66 24.85
C ASP A 493 -20.99 12.10 26.05
N ALA A 494 -21.03 13.41 26.34
CA ALA A 494 -20.19 14.01 27.36
C ALA A 494 -20.55 13.59 28.80
N ASP A 495 -21.77 13.13 29.08
CA ASP A 495 -22.18 12.72 30.42
C ASP A 495 -21.87 11.24 30.65
N SER A 496 -22.15 10.37 29.67
CA SER A 496 -21.71 8.97 29.70
C SER A 496 -20.19 8.84 29.82
N TRP A 497 -19.43 9.75 29.20
CA TRP A 497 -17.97 9.85 29.38
C TRP A 497 -17.56 10.27 30.80
N LYS A 498 -18.21 11.28 31.40
CA LYS A 498 -17.95 11.68 32.80
C LYS A 498 -18.27 10.57 33.79
N GLU A 499 -19.39 9.86 33.62
CA GLU A 499 -19.77 8.74 34.48
C GLU A 499 -18.73 7.61 34.39
N MET A 500 -18.28 7.28 33.18
CA MET A 500 -17.25 6.27 32.93
C MET A 500 -15.93 6.60 33.65
N LEU A 501 -15.47 7.85 33.60
CA LEU A 501 -14.24 8.29 34.28
C LEU A 501 -14.32 8.25 35.82
N LYS A 502 -15.49 8.02 36.44
CA LYS A 502 -15.59 7.75 37.89
C LYS A 502 -15.08 6.36 38.27
N PHE A 503 -14.96 5.45 37.31
CA PHE A 503 -14.57 4.05 37.56
C PHE A 503 -13.06 3.79 37.42
N GLY A 504 -12.27 4.75 36.91
CA GLY A 504 -10.83 4.59 36.73
C GLY A 504 -10.23 5.60 35.75
N ASP A 505 -8.93 5.44 35.45
CA ASP A 505 -8.26 6.27 34.45
C ASP A 505 -8.82 6.02 33.04
N ALA A 506 -8.86 7.07 32.20
CA ALA A 506 -9.39 6.99 30.85
C ALA A 506 -8.74 5.87 30.01
N THR A 507 -7.44 5.60 30.20
CA THR A 507 -6.72 4.53 29.48
C THR A 507 -7.11 3.12 29.90
N GLU A 508 -7.78 2.96 31.05
CA GLU A 508 -8.27 1.68 31.57
C GLU A 508 -9.78 1.48 31.32
N VAL A 509 -10.58 2.55 31.44
CA VAL A 509 -12.06 2.46 31.40
C VAL A 509 -12.69 2.87 30.07
N ALA A 510 -12.02 3.69 29.25
CA ALA A 510 -12.59 4.12 27.97
C ALA A 510 -12.55 2.99 26.94
N PRO A 511 -13.69 2.63 26.31
CA PRO A 511 -13.67 1.72 25.17
C PRO A 511 -12.73 2.24 24.07
N PRO A 512 -11.83 1.43 23.49
CA PRO A 512 -10.81 1.89 22.53
C PRO A 512 -11.33 2.52 21.22
N VAL A 513 -12.64 2.57 21.03
CA VAL A 513 -13.31 3.24 19.89
C VAL A 513 -13.68 4.70 20.20
N CYS A 514 -13.67 5.12 21.45
CA CYS A 514 -14.10 6.45 21.85
C CYS A 514 -13.05 7.51 21.53
N LEU A 515 -13.50 8.67 21.06
CA LEU A 515 -12.72 9.91 21.05
C LEU A 515 -13.28 10.87 22.10
N LEU A 516 -12.54 11.96 22.37
CA LEU A 516 -12.95 12.96 23.35
C LEU A 516 -14.29 13.60 22.94
N PRO A 517 -15.35 13.53 23.77
CA PRO A 517 -16.65 14.07 23.41
C PRO A 517 -16.63 15.59 23.20
N ASN A 518 -17.40 16.07 22.23
CA ASN A 518 -17.52 17.49 21.87
C ASN A 518 -16.16 18.12 21.49
N SER A 519 -15.28 17.35 20.85
CA SER A 519 -14.01 17.87 20.32
C SER A 519 -14.23 19.00 19.32
N HIS A 520 -13.59 20.14 19.54
CA HIS A 520 -13.74 21.37 18.77
C HIS A 520 -12.77 21.46 17.58
N TYR A 521 -12.93 20.57 16.59
CA TYR A 521 -12.06 20.48 15.41
C TYR A 521 -12.00 21.77 14.58
N GLU A 522 -13.07 22.58 14.58
CA GLU A 522 -13.13 23.86 13.88
C GLU A 522 -12.13 24.90 14.38
N GLN A 523 -11.71 24.79 15.65
CA GLN A 523 -10.70 25.69 16.21
C GLN A 523 -9.32 25.48 15.57
N VAL A 524 -9.03 24.29 15.04
CA VAL A 524 -7.79 24.02 14.28
C VAL A 524 -7.73 24.88 13.02
N MET A 525 -8.87 25.04 12.32
CA MET A 525 -8.96 25.91 11.13
C MET A 525 -8.79 27.39 11.50
N THR A 526 -9.44 27.83 12.58
CA THR A 526 -9.33 29.22 13.08
C THR A 526 -7.90 29.53 13.54
N ALA A 527 -7.21 28.60 14.19
CA ALA A 527 -5.83 28.77 14.66
C ALA A 527 -4.83 29.03 13.52
N PHE A 528 -5.11 28.55 12.31
CA PHE A 528 -4.30 28.82 11.10
C PHE A 528 -4.88 29.93 10.19
N GLY A 529 -5.88 30.69 10.66
CA GLY A 529 -6.41 31.88 9.97
C GLY A 529 -7.54 31.66 8.96
N GLY A 530 -8.04 30.41 8.85
CA GLY A 530 -9.26 30.07 8.11
C GLY A 530 -10.53 30.31 8.94
N LYS A 531 -11.67 29.77 8.48
CA LYS A 531 -12.97 29.91 9.16
C LYS A 531 -13.44 28.61 9.83
N GLY A 532 -13.54 28.61 11.16
CA GLY A 532 -14.16 27.52 11.92
C GLY A 532 -15.66 27.75 12.18
N TYR A 533 -16.48 26.71 12.04
CA TYR A 533 -17.89 26.68 12.42
C TYR A 533 -18.18 25.44 13.28
N PHE A 534 -18.75 25.63 14.47
CA PHE A 534 -19.26 24.55 15.31
C PHE A 534 -20.78 24.47 15.13
N VAL A 535 -21.31 23.28 14.83
CA VAL A 535 -22.67 23.08 14.34
C VAL A 535 -23.34 21.94 15.10
N GLN A 536 -24.53 22.19 15.63
CA GLN A 536 -25.33 21.21 16.35
C GLN A 536 -26.70 20.98 15.72
N THR A 537 -27.19 21.91 14.88
CA THR A 537 -28.52 21.88 14.27
C THR A 537 -28.48 21.87 12.73
N PRO A 538 -29.54 21.37 12.06
CA PRO A 538 -29.66 21.44 10.60
C PRO A 538 -29.61 22.88 10.06
N GLU A 539 -30.17 23.84 10.78
CA GLU A 539 -30.23 25.25 10.40
C GLU A 539 -28.83 25.91 10.44
N GLU A 540 -28.04 25.61 11.47
CA GLU A 540 -26.63 26.01 11.56
C GLU A 540 -25.79 25.36 10.46
N LEU A 541 -26.02 24.08 10.16
CA LEU A 541 -25.36 23.38 9.05
C LEU A 541 -25.69 24.06 7.71
N GLN A 542 -26.97 24.33 7.46
CA GLN A 542 -27.40 25.01 6.24
C GLN A 542 -26.73 26.37 6.08
N LYS A 543 -26.70 27.18 7.14
CA LYS A 543 -26.12 28.52 7.15
C LYS A 543 -24.60 28.49 6.94
N SER A 544 -23.88 27.74 7.77
CA SER A 544 -22.41 27.66 7.73
C SER A 544 -21.89 27.08 6.42
N LEU A 545 -22.58 26.09 5.83
CA LEU A 545 -22.25 25.55 4.52
C LEU A 545 -22.47 26.58 3.41
N ARG A 546 -23.58 27.34 3.44
CA ARG A 546 -23.86 28.40 2.47
C ARG A 546 -22.79 29.50 2.48
N GLU A 547 -22.43 29.97 3.68
CA GLU A 547 -21.35 30.95 3.86
C GLU A 547 -19.99 30.40 3.38
N SER A 548 -19.69 29.14 3.71
CA SER A 548 -18.46 28.45 3.30
C SER A 548 -18.37 28.17 1.79
N LEU A 549 -19.50 28.00 1.11
CA LEU A 549 -19.55 27.82 -0.35
C LEU A 549 -19.44 29.16 -1.09
N ALA A 550 -20.04 30.22 -0.53
CA ALA A 550 -19.97 31.58 -1.07
C ALA A 550 -18.56 32.21 -0.92
N ASP A 551 -17.86 31.92 0.18
CA ASP A 551 -16.49 32.40 0.37
C ASP A 551 -15.47 31.58 -0.42
N THR A 552 -14.97 32.17 -1.50
CA THR A 552 -13.87 31.61 -2.31
C THR A 552 -12.49 32.14 -1.91
N THR A 553 -12.42 33.03 -0.92
CA THR A 553 -11.20 33.73 -0.52
C THR A 553 -10.44 33.07 0.64
N LYS A 554 -11.08 32.15 1.37
CA LYS A 554 -10.51 31.41 2.51
C LYS A 554 -11.01 29.97 2.58
N PRO A 555 -10.23 29.04 3.19
CA PRO A 555 -10.73 27.74 3.62
C PRO A 555 -11.69 27.84 4.82
N SER A 556 -12.53 26.83 4.99
CA SER A 556 -13.37 26.66 6.18
C SER A 556 -13.45 25.21 6.66
N LEU A 557 -13.78 25.05 7.94
CA LEU A 557 -14.04 23.77 8.59
C LEU A 557 -15.33 23.88 9.39
N ILE A 558 -16.29 23.03 9.06
CA ILE A 558 -17.57 22.87 9.75
C ILE A 558 -17.51 21.57 10.56
N ASN A 559 -17.49 21.70 11.87
CA ASN A 559 -17.52 20.58 12.82
C ASN A 559 -18.99 20.32 13.18
N ILE A 560 -19.49 19.16 12.74
CA ILE A 560 -20.91 18.82 12.72
C ILE A 560 -21.17 17.76 13.78
N MET A 561 -21.72 18.17 14.91
CA MET A 561 -22.10 17.25 15.98
C MET A 561 -23.28 16.38 15.54
N ILE A 562 -23.11 15.06 15.66
CA ILE A 562 -24.15 14.07 15.42
C ILE A 562 -24.29 13.13 16.61
N GLU A 563 -25.40 12.39 16.65
CA GLU A 563 -25.72 11.43 17.69
C GLU A 563 -24.60 10.37 17.78
N PRO A 564 -23.88 10.24 18.92
CA PRO A 564 -22.72 9.36 19.02
C PRO A 564 -23.01 7.89 18.69
N GLN A 565 -24.25 7.43 18.87
CA GLN A 565 -24.68 6.08 18.54
C GLN A 565 -25.27 5.94 17.12
N ALA A 566 -25.35 7.01 16.33
CA ALA A 566 -25.93 7.00 14.99
C ALA A 566 -25.25 5.97 14.07
N THR A 567 -26.05 5.33 13.23
CA THR A 567 -25.58 4.25 12.36
C THR A 567 -26.35 4.20 11.05
N ARG A 568 -25.95 3.30 10.16
CA ARG A 568 -26.60 3.09 8.86
C ARG A 568 -27.99 2.48 9.04
N LYS A 569 -28.92 2.80 8.12
CA LYS A 569 -30.25 2.18 8.08
C LYS A 569 -30.15 0.65 8.05
N ALA A 570 -31.13 -0.01 8.67
CA ALA A 570 -31.19 -1.47 8.73
C ALA A 570 -31.17 -2.08 7.31
N GLN A 571 -30.51 -3.22 7.17
CA GLN A 571 -30.43 -3.97 5.91
C GLN A 571 -31.17 -5.30 6.07
N GLU A 572 -32.06 -5.61 5.12
CA GLU A 572 -32.85 -6.86 5.07
C GLU A 572 -31.98 -8.13 5.06
N GLU A 573 -30.70 -8.02 4.67
CA GLU A 573 -29.81 -9.14 4.36
C GLU A 573 -28.56 -9.21 5.24
N GLN A 574 -28.66 -8.97 6.55
CA GLN A 574 -27.53 -9.08 7.49
C GLN A 574 -26.80 -10.44 7.47
N LYS A 575 -27.44 -11.52 6.97
CA LYS A 575 -26.78 -12.82 6.79
C LYS A 575 -25.77 -12.83 5.63
N MET A 576 -25.87 -11.91 4.67
CA MET A 576 -24.95 -11.78 3.52
C MET A 576 -23.83 -10.74 3.74
N THR A 577 -23.74 -10.17 4.95
CA THR A 577 -22.62 -9.38 5.50
C THR A 577 -21.89 -10.19 6.57
N LYS A 578 -21.49 -11.43 6.21
CA LYS A 578 -20.58 -12.24 7.02
C LYS A 578 -19.27 -12.41 6.26
N SER A 579 -18.20 -11.84 6.82
CA SER A 579 -16.87 -11.96 6.24
C SER A 579 -16.44 -13.43 6.23
N PRO A 580 -15.72 -13.90 5.18
CA PRO A 580 -15.12 -15.24 5.14
C PRO A 580 -14.26 -15.55 6.38
N TYR A 581 -13.70 -14.51 7.03
CA TYR A 581 -12.96 -14.65 8.28
C TYR A 581 -13.80 -15.18 9.45
N LYS A 582 -15.08 -14.78 9.55
CA LYS A 582 -16.00 -15.27 10.59
C LYS A 582 -16.38 -16.73 10.37
N GLU A 583 -16.46 -17.14 9.10
CA GLU A 583 -16.72 -18.53 8.71
C GLU A 583 -15.49 -19.41 8.93
N PHE A 584 -14.28 -18.93 8.60
CA PHE A 584 -13.01 -19.60 8.88
C PHE A 584 -12.77 -19.82 10.39
N LEU A 585 -13.00 -18.80 11.23
CA LEU A 585 -12.89 -18.92 12.69
C LEU A 585 -13.94 -19.88 13.28
N SER A 586 -15.18 -19.83 12.74
CA SER A 586 -16.26 -20.76 13.11
C SER A 586 -15.89 -22.22 12.80
N LEU A 587 -15.24 -22.49 11.66
CA LEU A 587 -14.82 -23.83 11.25
C LEU A 587 -13.63 -24.37 12.07
N GLN A 588 -12.89 -23.51 12.77
CA GLN A 588 -11.80 -23.90 13.67
C GLN A 588 -12.20 -24.00 15.16
N GLY A 589 -13.47 -23.74 15.49
CA GLY A 589 -13.97 -23.82 16.88
C GLY A 589 -13.43 -22.74 17.82
N LEU A 590 -12.80 -21.69 17.28
CA LEU A 590 -12.20 -20.59 18.05
C LEU A 590 -13.24 -19.48 18.32
N ASN A 591 -14.08 -19.69 19.34
CA ASN A 591 -14.92 -18.63 19.89
C ASN A 591 -14.08 -17.64 20.73
N VAL A 592 -13.51 -16.63 20.08
CA VAL A 592 -12.71 -15.56 20.73
C VAL A 592 -13.58 -14.38 21.22
N PHE A 593 -14.90 -14.50 21.13
CA PHE A 593 -15.85 -13.47 21.59
C PHE A 593 -16.89 -14.07 22.53
N PRO A 594 -17.18 -13.44 23.69
CA PRO A 594 -18.25 -13.89 24.58
C PRO A 594 -19.62 -13.69 23.92
N GLU A 595 -20.57 -14.57 24.26
CA GLU A 595 -21.95 -14.49 23.76
C GLU A 595 -22.57 -13.14 24.15
N GLY A 596 -23.06 -12.40 23.15
CA GLY A 596 -23.54 -11.01 23.28
C GLY A 596 -22.66 -9.97 22.57
N CYS A 597 -21.40 -10.27 22.24
CA CYS A 597 -20.51 -9.31 21.58
C CYS A 597 -20.72 -9.27 20.06
N ASN A 598 -21.51 -8.30 19.58
CA ASN A 598 -21.88 -8.14 18.17
C ASN A 598 -20.77 -7.45 17.33
N VAL A 599 -19.59 -8.06 17.24
CA VAL A 599 -18.47 -7.54 16.41
C VAL A 599 -18.87 -7.54 14.94
N ARG A 600 -18.95 -6.35 14.34
CA ARG A 600 -19.45 -6.13 12.96
C ARG A 600 -18.32 -6.31 11.94
N GLU A 601 -18.71 -6.47 10.68
CA GLU A 601 -17.82 -6.82 9.55
C GLU A 601 -16.73 -5.77 9.27
N GLU A 602 -16.98 -4.51 9.66
CA GLU A 602 -16.15 -3.34 9.38
C GLU A 602 -14.88 -3.26 10.25
N SER A 603 -14.87 -3.90 11.43
CA SER A 603 -13.78 -3.79 12.42
C SER A 603 -12.46 -4.48 12.01
N LEU A 604 -12.41 -5.21 10.89
CA LEU A 604 -11.26 -6.04 10.49
C LEU A 604 -10.24 -5.36 9.57
N ALA A 605 -10.49 -4.14 9.09
CA ALA A 605 -9.53 -3.40 8.25
C ALA A 605 -8.18 -3.12 8.95
N PHE A 606 -8.18 -3.05 10.29
CA PHE A 606 -7.03 -2.68 11.11
C PHE A 606 -5.99 -3.79 11.38
N LEU A 607 -6.23 -5.04 10.98
CA LEU A 607 -5.33 -6.18 11.30
C LEU A 607 -4.35 -6.58 10.17
N SER A 608 -4.06 -5.67 9.24
CA SER A 608 -3.14 -5.89 8.12
C SER A 608 -1.68 -5.47 8.38
N TRP A 609 -1.27 -5.34 9.64
CA TRP A 609 0.13 -5.15 10.04
C TRP A 609 0.73 -6.42 10.65
N PRO A 610 2.01 -6.77 10.36
CA PRO A 610 2.69 -7.91 10.97
C PRO A 610 3.09 -7.56 12.41
N LEU A 611 2.15 -7.66 13.35
CA LEU A 611 2.42 -7.56 14.78
C LEU A 611 3.34 -8.71 15.21
N CYS A 612 4.63 -8.41 15.24
CA CYS A 612 5.66 -9.29 15.77
C CYS A 612 5.33 -9.63 17.24
N LEU A 613 4.98 -10.89 17.48
CA LEU A 613 4.84 -11.50 18.81
C LEU A 613 5.89 -10.97 19.78
N TRP A 614 5.47 -10.48 20.96
CA TRP A 614 6.23 -10.51 22.22
C TRP A 614 5.39 -10.00 23.39
N THR A 615 4.86 -10.92 24.19
CA THR A 615 4.58 -10.76 25.63
C THR A 615 4.26 -12.14 26.23
N PRO A 616 4.97 -12.59 27.28
CA PRO A 616 4.57 -13.77 28.03
C PRO A 616 3.89 -13.41 29.36
N ALA A 617 2.92 -14.25 29.75
CA ALA A 617 2.39 -14.43 31.12
C ALA A 617 1.66 -13.25 31.80
N ILE A 618 0.33 -13.22 31.64
CA ILE A 618 -0.56 -12.73 32.71
C ILE A 618 -0.73 -13.85 33.75
N LYS A 619 -0.46 -13.53 35.02
CA LYS A 619 -0.74 -14.43 36.16
C LYS A 619 -2.23 -14.45 36.43
N ALA A 620 -2.81 -15.64 36.59
CA ALA A 620 -4.15 -15.80 37.12
C ALA A 620 -4.21 -15.37 38.61
N LEU A 621 -5.24 -14.63 38.98
CA LEU A 621 -5.72 -14.54 40.36
C LEU A 621 -6.94 -15.47 40.55
N PRO A 622 -7.14 -16.04 41.75
CA PRO A 622 -8.01 -17.20 41.92
C PRO A 622 -9.43 -16.82 42.33
N GLY A 623 -10.40 -17.62 41.89
CA GLY A 623 -11.75 -17.59 42.45
C GLY A 623 -12.84 -17.98 41.45
N LEU A 624 -13.04 -19.28 41.24
CA LEU A 624 -14.37 -19.89 41.07
C LEU A 624 -14.28 -21.42 41.12
N ASP A 625 -15.35 -22.01 41.66
CA ASP A 625 -15.44 -23.34 42.26
C ASP A 625 -15.27 -24.52 41.27
N GLN A 626 -14.65 -25.62 41.73
CA GLN A 626 -14.58 -26.87 40.96
C GLN A 626 -15.76 -27.79 41.30
N LYS A 627 -16.77 -27.90 40.43
CA LYS A 627 -17.71 -29.04 40.47
C LYS A 627 -18.50 -29.27 39.17
N LYS A 628 -17.92 -30.04 38.24
CA LYS A 628 -18.53 -31.21 37.57
C LYS A 628 -17.59 -31.77 36.50
N ARG A 629 -17.12 -33.01 36.69
CA ARG A 629 -16.50 -33.79 35.60
C ARG A 629 -17.61 -34.51 34.83
N GLY A 630 -17.74 -34.22 33.54
CA GLY A 630 -18.38 -35.09 32.56
C GLY A 630 -17.32 -35.60 31.59
N SER A 631 -17.17 -36.91 31.45
CA SER A 631 -16.09 -37.50 30.66
C SER A 631 -16.48 -37.66 29.19
N HIS A 632 -15.65 -37.19 28.26
CA HIS A 632 -15.42 -37.91 27.00
C HIS A 632 -13.95 -37.79 26.56
N ARG A 633 -13.38 -38.92 26.15
CA ARG A 633 -12.01 -39.00 25.60
C ARG A 633 -12.02 -38.54 24.15
N ALA A 634 -11.23 -37.53 23.81
CA ALA A 634 -10.92 -37.24 22.42
C ALA A 634 -9.89 -38.25 21.90
N CYS A 635 -10.18 -38.89 20.76
CA CYS A 635 -9.26 -39.80 20.08
C CYS A 635 -8.36 -38.97 19.14
N CYS A 636 -7.04 -39.05 19.29
CA CYS A 636 -6.11 -38.32 18.43
C CYS A 636 -5.97 -39.00 17.06
N LEU A 637 -6.79 -38.59 16.09
CA LEU A 637 -6.55 -38.82 14.66
C LEU A 637 -6.04 -37.52 14.03
N LEU A 638 -4.71 -37.36 14.01
CA LEU A 638 -4.05 -36.31 13.24
C LEU A 638 -4.00 -36.70 11.77
N THR A 639 -4.94 -36.20 10.98
CA THR A 639 -4.75 -36.07 9.52
C THR A 639 -4.26 -34.65 9.22
N PRO A 640 -3.11 -34.47 8.56
CA PRO A 640 -2.66 -33.15 8.15
C PRO A 640 -3.43 -32.68 6.89
N PRO A 641 -3.81 -31.39 6.79
CA PRO A 641 -4.26 -30.81 5.53
C PRO A 641 -3.09 -30.69 4.53
N PRO A 642 -3.37 -30.59 3.21
CA PRO A 642 -2.34 -30.61 2.17
C PRO A 642 -1.49 -29.33 2.14
N PRO A 643 -0.23 -29.40 1.64
CA PRO A 643 0.65 -28.25 1.51
C PRO A 643 0.27 -27.35 0.33
N PRO A 644 0.47 -26.02 0.41
CA PRO A 644 0.46 -25.15 -0.77
C PRO A 644 1.64 -25.46 -1.70
N LEU A 645 1.42 -25.31 -3.00
CA LEU A 645 2.36 -25.68 -4.06
C LEU A 645 3.42 -24.58 -4.33
N PHE A 646 4.69 -25.02 -4.35
CA PHE A 646 5.91 -24.34 -4.83
C PHE A 646 6.48 -23.19 -3.96
N PRO A 647 7.82 -22.97 -3.99
CA PRO A 647 8.56 -22.77 -2.74
C PRO A 647 9.40 -21.48 -2.67
N PRO A 648 9.76 -21.05 -1.47
CA PRO A 648 11.04 -20.40 -1.21
C PRO A 648 12.10 -21.45 -0.79
N PRO A 649 13.40 -21.24 -1.08
CA PRO A 649 14.49 -21.71 -0.22
C PRO A 649 14.76 -20.60 0.82
N PHE A 650 14.04 -20.46 1.95
CA PHE A 650 14.03 -21.33 3.16
C PHE A 650 15.44 -21.74 3.66
N PHE A 651 15.77 -21.77 4.96
CA PHE A 651 15.11 -21.41 6.24
C PHE A 651 16.14 -20.61 7.10
N ARG A 652 15.87 -19.57 7.91
CA ARG A 652 14.93 -19.32 9.05
C ARG A 652 15.41 -19.87 10.43
N GLY A 653 15.23 -19.06 11.48
CA GLY A 653 15.21 -19.46 12.90
C GLY A 653 16.34 -18.82 13.76
N GLY A 654 16.11 -18.30 14.97
CA GLY A 654 14.84 -18.09 15.68
C GLY A 654 15.01 -17.66 17.16
N ARG A 655 14.79 -16.37 17.45
CA ARG A 655 14.32 -15.67 18.70
C ARG A 655 14.63 -16.19 20.14
N SER A 656 14.79 -15.18 21.03
CA SER A 656 14.53 -15.15 22.50
C SER A 656 15.59 -15.69 23.49
N LEU A 657 15.80 -15.13 24.71
CA LEU A 657 15.51 -13.79 25.29
C LEU A 657 16.15 -13.59 26.71
N LEU A 658 16.54 -12.34 27.08
CA LEU A 658 16.69 -11.75 28.45
C LEU A 658 17.80 -12.35 29.37
N LEU A 659 18.49 -11.64 30.29
CA LEU A 659 18.43 -10.26 30.84
C LEU A 659 19.82 -9.81 31.37
N SER A 660 19.91 -8.54 31.79
CA SER A 660 21.04 -7.71 32.35
C SER A 660 21.65 -8.22 33.70
N PRO A 661 22.70 -7.62 34.35
CA PRO A 661 23.16 -6.20 34.25
C PRO A 661 24.67 -5.81 34.42
N ASP A 662 24.95 -4.55 34.02
CA ASP A 662 25.88 -3.51 34.53
C ASP A 662 27.30 -3.79 35.06
N MET A 663 28.28 -3.03 34.51
CA MET A 663 28.87 -1.86 35.23
C MET A 663 29.90 -1.03 34.41
N LYS A 664 29.65 0.31 34.33
CA LYS A 664 30.56 1.45 34.69
C LYS A 664 31.96 1.58 34.03
N ASN A 665 32.51 2.76 33.71
CA ASN A 665 32.21 4.19 33.99
C ASN A 665 32.90 5.10 32.94
N LEU A 666 32.42 6.35 32.75
CA LEU A 666 33.15 7.63 32.96
C LEU A 666 32.21 8.82 32.64
N ILE A 667 31.91 9.72 33.60
CA ILE A 667 32.43 11.11 33.74
C ILE A 667 31.89 12.09 32.68
N LEU A 668 31.45 13.34 32.97
CA LEU A 668 30.99 14.07 34.17
C LEU A 668 30.46 15.45 33.67
N GLU A 669 29.64 16.14 34.48
CA GLU A 669 29.47 17.61 34.59
C GLU A 669 28.10 18.26 34.27
N LEU A 670 27.46 18.65 35.39
CA LEU A 670 26.86 19.95 35.70
C LEU A 670 25.45 20.32 35.20
N GLU A 671 24.57 20.40 36.21
CA GLU A 671 23.19 20.89 36.18
C GLU A 671 23.13 22.42 36.41
N THR A 672 21.97 23.03 36.15
CA THR A 672 21.62 24.34 36.73
C THR A 672 20.17 24.40 37.23
N THR A 673 20.01 24.65 38.54
CA THR A 673 18.86 25.36 39.19
C THR A 673 17.46 24.69 39.13
N GLN A 674 16.68 24.54 40.21
CA GLN A 674 16.26 25.55 41.20
C GLN A 674 15.85 24.95 42.58
N SER A 675 15.46 25.80 43.53
CA SER A 675 15.31 25.53 44.97
C SER A 675 13.87 25.64 45.49
N SER A 676 13.56 25.05 46.67
CA SER A 676 12.93 25.79 47.81
C SER A 676 12.69 24.94 49.08
N CYS A 677 12.98 25.53 50.26
CA CYS A 677 12.45 25.30 51.62
C CYS A 677 12.33 23.87 52.22
N ALA A 678 12.98 23.48 53.33
CA ALA A 678 12.93 24.00 54.73
C ALA A 678 11.69 23.53 55.52
N GLN A 679 11.74 23.12 56.81
CA GLN A 679 12.84 22.80 57.74
C GLN A 679 12.23 21.98 58.92
N GLY A 680 12.96 20.99 59.46
CA GLY A 680 12.48 20.22 60.63
C GLY A 680 13.56 19.33 61.24
N SER A 681 13.92 19.56 62.51
CA SER A 681 15.08 18.95 63.17
C SER A 681 14.70 18.21 64.46
N LEU A 682 15.04 16.92 64.57
CA LEU A 682 15.75 16.33 65.73
C LEU A 682 16.09 14.85 65.50
N GLY A 683 17.22 14.38 66.06
CA GLY A 683 17.54 12.94 66.21
C GLY A 683 18.73 12.46 65.40
N SER A 684 19.94 12.57 65.96
CA SER A 684 21.18 12.03 65.37
C SER A 684 21.27 10.50 65.56
N PRO A 685 21.37 9.69 64.49
CA PRO A 685 21.71 8.27 64.60
C PRO A 685 23.15 8.07 65.11
N GLY A 686 23.38 6.99 65.86
CA GLY A 686 24.73 6.63 66.32
C GLY A 686 25.67 6.23 65.17
N PRO A 687 27.01 6.32 65.37
CA PRO A 687 27.98 6.00 64.33
C PRO A 687 27.88 4.52 63.89
N PRO A 688 28.10 4.21 62.60
CA PRO A 688 28.14 2.83 62.12
C PRO A 688 29.20 1.99 62.85
N GLY A 689 28.85 0.73 63.15
CA GLY A 689 29.82 -0.22 63.70
C GLY A 689 30.95 -0.52 62.72
N PRO A 690 32.17 -0.83 63.20
CA PRO A 690 33.33 -1.06 62.35
C PRO A 690 33.13 -2.27 61.42
N GLN A 691 33.59 -2.13 60.18
CA GLN A 691 33.49 -3.18 59.16
C GLN A 691 34.34 -4.40 59.56
N GLY A 692 33.75 -5.60 59.47
CA GLY A 692 34.46 -6.85 59.74
C GLY A 692 35.60 -7.11 58.73
N PRO A 693 36.69 -7.79 59.15
CA PRO A 693 37.84 -8.02 58.28
C PRO A 693 37.48 -8.90 57.07
N PRO A 694 38.11 -8.67 55.89
CA PRO A 694 37.87 -9.49 54.70
C PRO A 694 38.19 -10.97 54.91
N GLY A 695 37.35 -11.85 54.35
CA GLY A 695 37.58 -13.30 54.37
C GLY A 695 38.83 -13.70 53.58
N LEU A 696 39.62 -14.64 54.13
CA LEU A 696 40.87 -15.09 53.51
C LEU A 696 40.62 -15.78 52.16
N PRO A 697 41.47 -15.54 51.13
CA PRO A 697 41.33 -16.17 49.82
C PRO A 697 41.37 -17.70 49.85
N GLY A 698 40.46 -18.33 49.10
CA GLY A 698 40.44 -19.78 48.90
C GLY A 698 41.68 -20.26 48.13
N LYS A 699 42.22 -21.43 48.51
CA LYS A 699 43.42 -22.00 47.90
C LYS A 699 43.19 -22.37 46.42
N ILE A 700 44.13 -22.01 45.57
CA ILE A 700 44.13 -22.29 44.13
C ILE A 700 44.19 -23.82 43.89
N GLY A 701 43.24 -24.35 43.13
CA GLY A 701 43.24 -25.74 42.69
C GLY A 701 44.32 -26.01 41.61
N PRO A 702 44.85 -27.23 41.51
CA PRO A 702 45.94 -27.54 40.59
C PRO A 702 45.54 -27.36 39.12
N LYS A 703 46.51 -26.88 38.33
CA LYS A 703 46.38 -26.63 36.90
C LYS A 703 46.19 -27.94 36.14
N GLY A 704 45.07 -28.09 35.43
CA GLY A 704 44.81 -29.25 34.57
C GLY A 704 45.87 -29.38 33.46
N GLU A 705 46.29 -30.62 33.18
CA GLU A 705 47.33 -30.91 32.20
C GLU A 705 46.89 -30.57 30.77
N LYS A 706 47.88 -30.18 29.96
CA LYS A 706 47.65 -29.74 28.58
C LYS A 706 47.44 -30.96 27.68
N GLY A 707 46.25 -31.11 27.12
CA GLY A 707 45.95 -32.17 26.16
C GLY A 707 46.93 -32.19 24.98
N GLU A 708 47.33 -33.39 24.57
CA GLU A 708 48.33 -33.60 23.52
C GLU A 708 47.85 -33.10 22.14
N LEU A 709 48.80 -32.66 21.32
CA LEU A 709 48.52 -32.14 19.99
C LEU A 709 48.19 -33.30 19.03
N GLY A 710 46.95 -33.35 18.54
CA GLY A 710 46.53 -34.37 17.58
C GLY A 710 47.39 -34.37 16.31
N LEU A 711 47.92 -35.55 15.95
CA LEU A 711 48.78 -35.71 14.77
C LEU A 711 48.05 -35.33 13.47
N PRO A 712 48.72 -34.67 12.51
CA PRO A 712 48.11 -34.35 11.21
C PRO A 712 47.64 -35.60 10.46
N GLY A 713 46.41 -35.54 9.94
CA GLY A 713 45.84 -36.63 9.14
C GLY A 713 46.69 -36.91 7.90
N ARG A 714 47.05 -38.18 7.69
CA ARG A 714 47.83 -38.61 6.52
C ARG A 714 47.07 -38.30 5.23
N LYS A 715 47.78 -37.69 4.27
CA LYS A 715 47.28 -37.40 2.91
C LYS A 715 46.79 -38.69 2.26
N GLY A 716 45.53 -38.71 1.81
CA GLY A 716 44.95 -39.88 1.14
C GLY A 716 45.72 -40.25 -0.13
N ARG A 717 45.87 -41.55 -0.40
CA ARG A 717 46.49 -42.02 -1.65
C ARG A 717 45.56 -41.70 -2.84
N PRO A 718 46.09 -41.37 -4.03
CA PRO A 718 45.28 -41.25 -5.23
C PRO A 718 44.48 -42.54 -5.50
N GLY A 719 43.22 -42.41 -5.92
CA GLY A 719 42.40 -43.54 -6.33
C GLY A 719 42.93 -44.19 -7.61
N PRO A 720 42.70 -45.49 -7.83
CA PRO A 720 43.08 -46.15 -9.07
C PRO A 720 42.30 -45.59 -10.28
N PRO A 721 42.83 -45.69 -11.51
CA PRO A 721 42.11 -45.30 -12.72
C PRO A 721 40.77 -46.03 -12.86
N GLY A 722 39.74 -45.33 -13.32
CA GLY A 722 38.41 -45.91 -13.55
C GLY A 722 38.42 -46.96 -14.65
N VAL A 723 37.77 -48.10 -14.41
CA VAL A 723 37.51 -49.12 -15.43
C VAL A 723 36.52 -48.60 -16.49
N PRO A 724 36.69 -48.96 -17.79
CA PRO A 724 35.71 -48.65 -18.82
C PRO A 724 34.33 -49.25 -18.48
N GLY A 725 33.26 -48.49 -18.76
CA GLY A 725 31.90 -48.92 -18.49
C GLY A 725 31.50 -50.14 -19.33
N MET A 726 30.86 -51.13 -18.70
CA MET A 726 30.31 -52.29 -19.39
C MET A 726 29.13 -51.89 -20.29
N PRO A 727 28.91 -52.57 -21.43
CA PRO A 727 27.70 -52.41 -22.23
C PRO A 727 26.43 -52.67 -21.41
N GLY A 728 25.37 -51.89 -21.68
CA GLY A 728 24.10 -52.03 -20.97
C GLY A 728 23.39 -53.37 -21.24
N PRO A 729 22.55 -53.85 -20.32
CA PRO A 729 21.85 -55.12 -20.46
C PRO A 729 20.80 -55.09 -21.59
N VAL A 730 20.57 -56.25 -22.20
CA VAL A 730 19.54 -56.47 -23.23
C VAL A 730 18.15 -56.30 -22.62
N GLY A 731 17.25 -55.60 -23.31
CA GLY A 731 15.86 -55.41 -22.88
C GLY A 731 15.04 -56.70 -22.95
N PRO A 732 13.94 -56.81 -22.17
CA PRO A 732 13.11 -58.02 -22.14
C PRO A 732 12.39 -58.27 -23.48
N GLU A 733 12.17 -59.54 -23.78
CA GLU A 733 11.52 -60.02 -25.00
C GLU A 733 10.03 -59.61 -25.05
N GLY A 734 9.61 -59.02 -26.17
CA GLY A 734 8.22 -58.63 -26.40
C GLY A 734 7.33 -59.81 -26.81
N PRO A 735 6.00 -59.76 -26.54
CA PRO A 735 5.09 -60.84 -26.90
C PRO A 735 4.98 -61.03 -28.42
N ARG A 736 4.82 -62.30 -28.84
CA ARG A 736 4.92 -62.77 -30.23
C ARG A 736 3.57 -62.74 -30.98
N GLY A 737 3.58 -62.22 -32.20
CA GLY A 737 2.54 -62.36 -33.24
C GLY A 737 2.58 -61.21 -34.25
N GLU A 738 2.42 -61.36 -35.57
CA GLU A 738 2.31 -62.55 -36.43
C GLU A 738 3.22 -62.38 -37.69
N LYS A 739 3.10 -63.23 -38.73
CA LYS A 739 4.14 -63.43 -39.77
C LYS A 739 3.69 -63.02 -41.19
N GLY A 740 4.59 -62.36 -41.94
CA GLY A 740 4.55 -62.18 -43.42
C GLY A 740 4.21 -60.75 -43.86
N ASP A 741 4.82 -60.12 -44.88
CA ASP A 741 5.71 -60.63 -45.94
C ASP A 741 6.95 -59.73 -46.23
N LEU A 742 7.77 -60.10 -47.22
CA LEU A 742 9.18 -59.70 -47.40
C LEU A 742 9.47 -58.80 -48.64
N GLY A 743 10.42 -57.87 -48.48
CA GLY A 743 11.16 -57.19 -49.57
C GLY A 743 10.85 -55.68 -49.73
N VAL A 744 11.79 -54.77 -50.02
CA VAL A 744 13.23 -54.89 -50.35
C VAL A 744 14.01 -53.72 -49.71
N MET A 745 15.32 -53.93 -49.48
CA MET A 745 16.27 -53.09 -48.73
C MET A 745 16.55 -51.70 -49.36
N GLY A 746 16.57 -50.64 -48.53
CA GLY A 746 17.04 -49.30 -48.86
C GLY A 746 18.30 -48.90 -48.07
N LEU A 747 19.14 -48.04 -48.66
CA LEU A 747 20.46 -47.67 -48.10
C LEU A 747 20.38 -46.68 -46.91
N PRO A 748 21.34 -46.71 -45.95
CA PRO A 748 21.28 -45.88 -44.74
C PRO A 748 21.44 -44.37 -44.97
N GLY A 749 20.61 -43.58 -44.28
CA GLY A 749 20.70 -42.12 -44.27
C GLY A 749 21.89 -41.57 -43.48
N SER A 750 22.44 -40.44 -43.94
CA SER A 750 23.67 -39.84 -43.41
C SER A 750 23.47 -38.97 -42.16
N ARG A 751 24.52 -38.93 -41.33
CA ARG A 751 24.72 -38.11 -40.12
C ARG A 751 24.38 -36.61 -40.31
N GLY A 752 23.79 -36.01 -39.29
CA GLY A 752 23.40 -34.59 -39.27
C GLY A 752 24.57 -33.59 -39.39
N PRO A 753 24.28 -32.34 -39.79
CA PRO A 753 25.28 -31.39 -40.27
C PRO A 753 26.18 -30.79 -39.18
N MET A 754 27.41 -30.49 -39.59
CA MET A 754 28.45 -29.81 -38.83
C MET A 754 28.41 -28.29 -39.13
N GLY A 755 28.81 -27.46 -38.17
CA GLY A 755 28.69 -25.99 -38.25
C GLY A 755 29.47 -25.34 -39.41
N PHE A 756 28.95 -24.19 -39.88
CA PHE A 756 29.48 -23.46 -41.03
C PHE A 756 30.89 -22.90 -40.82
N LYS A 757 31.68 -22.91 -41.91
CA LYS A 757 33.05 -22.42 -41.99
C LYS A 757 33.06 -21.00 -42.60
N GLY A 758 33.88 -20.10 -42.07
CA GLY A 758 33.98 -18.70 -42.54
C GLY A 758 34.47 -18.56 -43.99
N TYR A 759 34.06 -17.47 -44.65
CA TYR A 759 34.37 -17.19 -46.05
C TYR A 759 35.86 -16.91 -46.31
N PRO A 760 36.42 -17.32 -47.47
CA PRO A 760 37.79 -16.97 -47.87
C PRO A 760 37.95 -15.48 -48.19
N GLY A 761 39.06 -14.88 -47.76
CA GLY A 761 39.43 -13.50 -48.11
C GLY A 761 39.97 -13.36 -49.54
N SER A 762 39.81 -12.16 -50.10
CA SER A 762 40.27 -11.80 -51.45
C SER A 762 41.80 -11.76 -51.59
N ARG A 763 42.29 -12.15 -52.77
CA ARG A 763 43.71 -12.11 -53.17
C ARG A 763 44.22 -10.66 -53.17
N GLY A 764 45.21 -10.35 -52.34
CA GLY A 764 45.74 -9.00 -52.18
C GLY A 764 46.70 -8.55 -53.29
N GLU A 765 46.79 -7.24 -53.48
CA GLU A 765 47.81 -6.57 -54.30
C GLU A 765 49.18 -6.54 -53.59
N LYS A 766 50.23 -6.20 -54.35
CA LYS A 766 51.63 -6.34 -53.93
C LYS A 766 52.29 -4.98 -53.67
N GLY A 767 52.64 -4.73 -52.41
CA GLY A 767 53.48 -3.61 -51.94
C GLY A 767 53.28 -3.44 -50.42
N SER A 768 54.27 -3.05 -49.61
CA SER A 768 55.70 -2.81 -49.83
C SER A 768 56.47 -3.26 -48.57
N ARG A 769 57.80 -3.37 -48.65
CA ARG A 769 58.64 -3.81 -47.51
C ARG A 769 58.57 -2.79 -46.35
N GLY A 770 58.08 -3.22 -45.19
CA GLY A 770 57.99 -2.45 -43.94
C GLY A 770 58.60 -3.22 -42.76
N GLU A 771 58.80 -2.53 -41.64
CA GLU A 771 59.78 -2.89 -40.60
C GLU A 771 59.37 -4.03 -39.65
N ARG A 772 60.35 -4.52 -38.87
CA ARG A 772 60.20 -5.63 -37.90
C ARG A 772 59.45 -5.14 -36.65
N GLY A 773 58.22 -5.60 -36.46
CA GLY A 773 57.48 -5.45 -35.20
C GLY A 773 57.80 -6.53 -34.17
N ASP A 774 57.60 -6.19 -32.88
CA ASP A 774 57.91 -7.03 -31.72
C ASP A 774 56.97 -8.23 -31.50
N LEU A 775 57.38 -9.16 -30.63
CA LEU A 775 56.54 -10.30 -30.22
C LEU A 775 55.30 -9.83 -29.45
N GLY A 776 54.12 -10.20 -29.95
CA GLY A 776 52.86 -10.06 -29.22
C GLY A 776 52.78 -10.99 -27.98
N PRO A 777 52.06 -10.58 -26.91
CA PRO A 777 51.95 -11.35 -25.68
C PRO A 777 51.17 -12.66 -25.87
N LYS A 778 51.54 -13.65 -25.05
CA LYS A 778 50.94 -14.99 -25.02
C LYS A 778 49.53 -14.94 -24.43
N GLY A 779 48.55 -15.44 -25.17
CA GLY A 779 47.15 -15.50 -24.71
C GLY A 779 46.94 -16.30 -23.41
N GLU A 780 45.99 -15.85 -22.60
CA GLU A 780 45.71 -16.43 -21.28
C GLU A 780 45.06 -17.83 -21.36
N LYS A 781 45.26 -18.62 -20.29
CA LYS A 781 44.64 -19.94 -20.15
C LYS A 781 43.19 -19.82 -19.68
N GLY A 782 42.29 -20.55 -20.32
CA GLY A 782 40.90 -20.68 -19.86
C GLY A 782 40.78 -21.26 -18.45
N PHE A 783 39.77 -20.81 -17.70
CA PHE A 783 39.52 -21.23 -16.31
C PHE A 783 39.13 -22.71 -16.19
N PRO A 784 39.60 -23.42 -15.14
CA PRO A 784 39.13 -24.77 -14.81
C PRO A 784 37.65 -24.79 -14.39
N GLY A 785 36.94 -25.87 -14.68
CA GLY A 785 35.57 -26.10 -14.19
C GLY A 785 35.51 -26.29 -12.67
N PHE A 786 34.37 -25.91 -12.08
CA PHE A 786 34.17 -25.98 -10.62
C PHE A 786 34.15 -27.43 -10.09
N PRO A 787 34.73 -27.70 -8.90
CA PRO A 787 34.62 -29.00 -8.23
C PRO A 787 33.19 -29.36 -7.82
N GLY A 788 32.86 -30.65 -7.84
CA GLY A 788 31.60 -31.16 -7.30
C GLY A 788 31.48 -30.95 -5.78
N MET A 789 30.25 -30.75 -5.30
CA MET A 789 29.98 -30.46 -3.89
C MET A 789 30.35 -31.63 -2.96
N LEU A 790 30.95 -31.31 -1.83
CA LEU A 790 31.28 -32.26 -0.76
C LEU A 790 29.99 -32.78 -0.09
N GLY A 791 29.87 -34.09 0.08
CA GLY A 791 28.72 -34.71 0.76
C GLY A 791 28.57 -34.21 2.21
N GLN A 792 27.33 -34.02 2.66
CA GLN A 792 27.07 -33.55 4.02
C GLN A 792 27.56 -34.56 5.08
N LYS A 793 28.18 -34.03 6.13
CA LYS A 793 28.64 -34.80 7.29
C LYS A 793 27.41 -35.25 8.10
N GLY A 794 27.31 -36.56 8.38
CA GLY A 794 26.21 -37.11 9.17
C GLY A 794 26.07 -36.46 10.55
N GLU A 795 24.82 -36.29 10.99
CA GLU A 795 24.51 -35.63 12.25
C GLU A 795 25.04 -36.39 13.47
N MET A 796 25.48 -35.66 14.48
CA MET A 796 25.99 -36.23 15.73
C MET A 796 24.82 -36.65 16.62
N GLY A 797 24.84 -37.89 17.11
CA GLY A 797 23.78 -38.42 17.98
C GLY A 797 23.54 -37.55 19.23
N PRO A 798 22.31 -37.53 19.77
CA PRO A 798 21.96 -36.67 20.89
C PRO A 798 22.77 -37.02 22.15
N LYS A 799 23.12 -35.98 22.91
CA LYS A 799 23.82 -36.09 24.20
C LYS A 799 22.90 -36.76 25.23
N GLY A 800 23.39 -37.81 25.90
CA GLY A 800 22.64 -38.50 26.95
C GLY A 800 22.21 -37.59 28.10
N GLU A 801 21.08 -37.90 28.73
CA GLU A 801 20.48 -37.07 29.77
C GLU A 801 21.35 -36.97 31.04
N PRO A 802 21.36 -35.82 31.75
CA PRO A 802 22.01 -35.70 33.05
C PRO A 802 21.38 -36.61 34.11
N GLY A 803 22.21 -37.25 34.93
CA GLY A 803 21.74 -38.04 36.06
C GLY A 803 20.98 -37.19 37.10
N ILE A 804 19.92 -37.77 37.67
CA ILE A 804 19.07 -37.13 38.69
C ILE A 804 19.88 -36.72 39.93
N THR A 805 19.74 -35.46 40.34
CA THR A 805 20.35 -34.94 41.58
C THR A 805 19.52 -35.36 42.79
N GLY A 806 20.16 -35.93 43.81
CA GLY A 806 19.47 -36.44 45.00
C GLY A 806 18.74 -35.36 45.81
N HIS A 807 17.64 -35.76 46.46
CA HIS A 807 16.80 -34.84 47.24
C HIS A 807 17.54 -34.21 48.43
N ARG A 808 17.34 -32.91 48.63
CA ARG A 808 17.82 -32.18 49.81
C ARG A 808 17.02 -32.60 51.05
N GLY A 809 17.72 -32.97 52.13
CA GLY A 809 17.09 -33.32 53.41
C GLY A 809 16.27 -32.16 54.03
N PRO A 810 15.29 -32.48 54.90
CA PRO A 810 14.40 -31.48 55.48
C PRO A 810 15.15 -30.48 56.40
N ARG A 811 14.74 -29.21 56.35
CA ARG A 811 15.28 -28.14 57.20
C ARG A 811 14.82 -28.33 58.64
N GLY A 812 15.76 -28.31 59.60
CA GLY A 812 15.46 -28.41 61.03
C GLY A 812 14.54 -27.29 61.53
N ARG A 813 13.71 -27.60 62.55
CA ARG A 813 12.78 -26.65 63.15
C ARG A 813 13.53 -25.57 63.96
N PRO A 814 13.14 -24.29 63.89
CA PRO A 814 13.70 -23.26 64.77
C PRO A 814 13.46 -23.56 66.26
N GLY A 815 14.44 -23.22 67.11
CA GLY A 815 14.33 -23.32 68.56
C GLY A 815 13.32 -22.33 69.14
N LYS A 816 12.75 -22.66 70.31
CA LYS A 816 11.77 -21.79 71.01
C LYS A 816 12.47 -20.56 71.60
N ARG A 817 11.81 -19.40 71.55
CA ARG A 817 12.24 -18.12 72.16
C ARG A 817 12.47 -18.27 73.67
N GLY A 818 13.61 -17.79 74.15
CA GLY A 818 13.79 -17.41 75.56
C GLY A 818 13.12 -16.07 75.87
N LYS A 819 12.90 -15.80 77.16
CA LYS A 819 12.43 -14.52 77.75
C LYS A 819 13.42 -14.11 78.86
N PRO A 820 13.37 -12.85 79.36
CA PRO A 820 12.84 -11.64 78.74
C PRO A 820 13.88 -10.96 77.82
#